data_AF-E8RNG9-F1
#
_entry.id   AF-E8RNG9-F1
#
_cell.length_a   1.000
_cell.length_b   1.000
_cell.length_c   1.000
_cell.angle_alpha   90.00
_cell.angle_beta   90.00
_cell.angle_gamma   90.00
#
_symmetry.space_group_name_H-M   'P 1'
#
loop_
_entity.id
_entity.type
_entity.pdbx_description
1 polymer ?
#
loop_
_entity_poly.entity_id
_entity_poly.type
_entity_poly.pdbx_seq_one_letter_code
_entity_poly.pdbx_strand_id
1 'polypeptide(L)'
;MLTRRGALSGAVKGAGLATAALAVPASAAEKRDGLRLRGLKANLCDNPLGVENQDVRLSWQCDSARRGTMQTAWRVEVASSDAKLRAGLADLWDSGRVESDQTFDVIYSGKPLTSREKAVWRVTAWDCHGRVTTSKPAFWEMALLSPDDWQAEWLAAEDADMLGDREAGLFWVTADAPSKDKSCQVRLVFDLEADAETTVLTISTTSYEVRIDGSLIDLPPRPANAWGPRGVVETVCTLKAGTHALTLSLKGEKPQCAMLVRARLRDGRVVRFDDLNARASSEKPEGWTRPDFDASAWPMVKRSEREDQPFPGKGAFLMRRDFTATETVAKARLYVTALGAYEAYINGKRVGDALLAPESMDFSKRILYRVFDVTKMVGRGENVIGAMVADGWYGSYTSPQGRFAFGNPPLRFMAQLELTYTGGRVERVVTDQSWMISASPVLSSDIYDGEDYDARREQPGWATPRFQADARWSHAAIAPPVTGKLQATLSPPIRRLGLLKAKSLKFINGSWIVDFGQNFAGFAKIRVKGIAGQKVTLKFAEILKPDGSIDQANLRGALATDTYVLKGDPAGEVWEPRFTYHGFRYVEISGLSNAPAPDDVMGVVIHSDTSRTGHLRIGHPIIQTLWQNSLWSQKSNFMGIPTDCPQRDERLGWMGDAHVFWDAAAFNMDVSAFTQRWMADVRDAQWPNGAFAFIAPNSMRDTAPNQASPGWADAGVILPWTTWQRYGDTDVINQNWEAMSAYIGYVAALSEDGIWSKGHGWDFGDWLALDSRWPGDHTTPPDLVGTAMWKHSTLAMLDMAKATKRQKAVEDYTRLAEKIDTAFAKAFIHPDATVGNGSQTGYILALRYNLVPPQLRAEVARKLHDSIVNRGRLLTTGFLGTPHSLDVLADNGYAALVYDLLLRTEYPSWGYMVMKGATTTWERWNGDAGDISMNSFNHYALGAVIGFVYRRIAGIDPIEPGFRRFRFNPILDRRIGSGGAQYDAVSGRISTDWTLKADGQFKLKLSVPSNTRAEVHLPATNRTDIRENAKPLTLQSLGIVNGRMVIEAGPGDYDFAVMP
;
A
#
# COMPACT_ATOMS: atom_id res chain seq x y z
N MET A 1 -19.41 20.20 64.44
CA MET A 1 -19.23 19.45 65.71
C MET A 1 -18.47 18.18 65.36
N LEU A 2 -17.35 17.76 65.93
CA LEU A 2 -16.27 18.19 66.84
C LEU A 2 -15.16 17.14 66.49
N THR A 3 -13.86 17.35 66.32
CA THR A 3 -12.94 18.40 66.81
C THR A 3 -11.54 18.15 66.22
N ARG A 4 -10.86 19.26 65.86
CA ARG A 4 -9.44 19.63 66.15
C ARG A 4 -8.32 18.69 65.63
N ARG A 5 -7.11 19.11 65.28
CA ARG A 5 -6.22 20.30 65.20
C ARG A 5 -4.97 19.68 64.50
N GLY A 6 -4.08 20.30 63.75
CA GLY A 6 -3.55 21.65 63.66
C GLY A 6 -2.18 21.51 62.95
N ALA A 7 -1.74 22.61 62.37
CA ALA A 7 -0.53 22.85 61.59
C ALA A 7 0.77 22.09 61.96
N LEU A 8 1.61 21.82 60.95
CA LEU A 8 2.94 22.44 60.85
C LEU A 8 3.64 22.12 59.51
N SER A 9 4.32 23.14 59.01
CA SER A 9 5.18 23.22 57.83
C SER A 9 6.38 22.26 57.86
N GLY A 10 6.78 21.75 56.70
CA GLY A 10 8.08 21.09 56.51
C GLY A 10 8.50 21.12 55.05
N ALA A 11 9.50 21.94 54.73
CA ALA A 11 10.18 21.95 53.45
C ALA A 11 10.93 20.64 53.21
N VAL A 12 10.87 20.08 51.99
CA VAL A 12 11.84 19.07 51.54
C VAL A 12 12.24 19.35 50.09
N LYS A 13 13.54 19.63 49.94
CA LYS A 13 14.31 19.66 48.69
C LYS A 13 14.44 18.25 48.10
N GLY A 14 14.68 18.20 46.80
CA GLY A 14 14.71 17.03 45.94
C GLY A 14 15.49 15.80 46.42
N ALA A 15 15.04 14.65 45.92
CA ALA A 15 15.86 13.50 45.57
C ALA A 15 15.07 12.67 44.55
N GLY A 16 15.72 12.37 43.42
CA GLY A 16 15.16 11.51 42.38
C GLY A 16 14.92 10.09 42.91
N LEU A 17 13.82 9.50 42.46
CA LEU A 17 13.55 8.07 42.63
C LEU A 17 13.37 7.48 41.24
N ALA A 18 14.38 6.72 40.82
CA ALA A 18 14.30 5.77 39.74
C ALA A 18 13.14 4.80 40.03
N THR A 19 12.10 4.82 39.20
CA THR A 19 11.10 3.75 39.19
C THR A 19 11.73 2.52 38.56
N ALA A 20 12.23 1.64 39.44
CA ALA A 20 12.54 0.26 39.10
C ALA A 20 11.29 -0.40 38.50
N ALA A 21 11.38 -0.78 37.23
CA ALA A 21 10.43 -1.69 36.63
C ALA A 21 10.54 -3.03 37.36
N LEU A 22 9.52 -3.37 38.14
CA LEU A 22 9.37 -4.70 38.71
C LEU A 22 9.24 -5.69 37.55
N ALA A 23 10.35 -6.36 37.24
CA ALA A 23 10.37 -7.54 36.39
C ALA A 23 9.49 -8.59 37.06
N VAL A 24 8.32 -8.87 36.46
CA VAL A 24 7.58 -10.09 36.75
C VAL A 24 8.51 -11.25 36.35
N PRO A 25 8.88 -12.16 37.26
CA PRO A 25 9.64 -13.33 36.87
C PRO A 25 8.77 -14.14 35.92
N ALA A 26 9.26 -14.35 34.69
CA ALA A 26 8.67 -15.32 33.79
C ALA A 26 8.60 -16.66 34.54
N SER A 27 7.39 -17.12 34.87
CA SER A 27 7.23 -18.46 35.41
C SER A 27 7.85 -19.42 34.40
N ALA A 28 8.82 -20.21 34.84
CA ALA A 28 9.41 -21.28 34.05
C ALA A 28 8.30 -22.28 33.68
N ALA A 29 7.63 -22.05 32.54
CA ALA A 29 6.85 -23.07 31.90
C ALA A 29 7.83 -24.19 31.53
N GLU A 30 7.62 -25.39 32.07
CA GLU A 30 8.37 -26.60 31.71
C GLU A 30 8.60 -26.63 30.20
N LYS A 31 9.85 -26.46 29.78
CA LYS A 31 10.27 -26.68 28.39
C LYS A 31 10.12 -28.18 28.12
N ARG A 32 8.96 -28.58 27.61
CA ARG A 32 8.70 -29.95 27.18
C ARG A 32 9.52 -30.23 25.92
N ASP A 33 10.26 -31.34 25.91
CA ASP A 33 11.18 -31.71 24.82
C ASP A 33 10.50 -32.07 23.47
N GLY A 34 9.17 -32.17 23.42
CA GLY A 34 8.43 -32.63 22.23
C GLY A 34 8.12 -31.51 21.23
N LEU A 35 8.00 -31.89 19.96
CA LEU A 35 7.56 -31.02 18.87
C LEU A 35 6.19 -30.38 19.19
N ARG A 36 5.99 -29.14 18.79
CA ARG A 36 4.73 -28.39 18.84
C ARG A 36 4.44 -27.84 17.46
N LEU A 37 3.19 -27.98 17.03
CA LEU A 37 2.70 -27.43 15.76
C LEU A 37 1.91 -26.16 16.05
N ARG A 38 2.27 -25.05 15.39
CA ARG A 38 1.69 -23.72 15.58
C ARG A 38 1.55 -23.00 14.24
N GLY A 39 0.89 -21.84 14.23
CA GLY A 39 0.78 -20.99 13.04
C GLY A 39 0.16 -21.71 11.85
N LEU A 40 -0.91 -22.49 12.10
CA LEU A 40 -1.65 -23.16 11.03
C LEU A 40 -2.31 -22.11 10.15
N LYS A 41 -1.90 -22.05 8.89
CA LYS A 41 -2.41 -21.09 7.92
C LYS A 41 -3.01 -21.81 6.71
N ALA A 42 -4.09 -21.25 6.19
CA ALA A 42 -4.66 -21.58 4.88
C ALA A 42 -4.52 -20.36 3.99
N ASN A 43 -3.93 -20.52 2.80
CA ASN A 43 -3.58 -19.43 1.87
C ASN A 43 -2.84 -18.30 2.59
N LEU A 44 -1.85 -18.66 3.43
CA LEU A 44 -0.99 -17.75 4.21
C LEU A 44 -1.72 -16.93 5.29
N CYS A 45 -3.02 -17.15 5.48
CA CYS A 45 -3.86 -16.47 6.46
C CYS A 45 -4.27 -17.39 7.62
N ASP A 46 -4.44 -16.80 8.81
CA ASP A 46 -4.96 -17.51 9.98
C ASP A 46 -6.50 -17.57 9.91
N ASN A 47 -7.04 -18.78 9.89
CA ASN A 47 -8.48 -19.05 9.88
C ASN A 47 -9.31 -18.18 8.90
N PRO A 48 -8.94 -18.12 7.60
CA PRO A 48 -9.52 -17.17 6.67
C PRO A 48 -11.01 -17.42 6.42
N LEU A 49 -11.76 -16.32 6.27
CA LEU A 49 -13.14 -16.30 5.77
C LEU A 49 -13.15 -15.68 4.38
N GLY A 50 -13.86 -16.31 3.44
CA GLY A 50 -13.93 -15.83 2.06
C GLY A 50 -12.79 -16.31 1.18
N VAL A 51 -12.41 -17.58 1.29
CA VAL A 51 -11.45 -18.20 0.38
C VAL A 51 -12.13 -18.52 -0.96
N GLU A 52 -11.58 -18.03 -2.07
CA GLU A 52 -12.07 -18.38 -3.42
C GLU A 52 -11.22 -19.47 -4.10
N ASN A 53 -9.92 -19.54 -3.79
CA ASN A 53 -9.04 -20.53 -4.42
C ASN A 53 -9.41 -21.95 -3.94
N GLN A 54 -9.65 -22.86 -4.88
CA GLN A 54 -9.88 -24.28 -4.60
C GLN A 54 -8.59 -25.02 -4.23
N ASP A 55 -7.45 -24.57 -4.76
CA ASP A 55 -6.12 -25.08 -4.43
C ASP A 55 -5.61 -24.49 -3.11
N VAL A 56 -6.34 -24.77 -2.02
CA VAL A 56 -6.04 -24.22 -0.69
C VAL A 56 -4.65 -24.67 -0.23
N ARG A 57 -3.78 -23.70 0.05
CA ARG A 57 -2.38 -23.92 0.48
C ARG A 57 -2.31 -23.94 1.99
N LEU A 58 -1.86 -25.05 2.57
CA LEU A 58 -1.73 -25.23 4.01
C LEU A 58 -0.27 -25.08 4.44
N SER A 59 -0.07 -24.47 5.61
CA SER A 59 1.23 -24.40 6.26
C SER A 59 1.12 -24.47 7.78
N TRP A 60 2.21 -24.89 8.43
CA TRP A 60 2.36 -24.95 9.87
C TRP A 60 3.84 -24.77 10.26
N GLN A 61 4.07 -24.25 11.46
CA GLN A 61 5.40 -24.13 12.04
C GLN A 61 5.68 -25.26 13.03
N CYS A 62 6.92 -25.74 12.99
CA CYS A 62 7.49 -26.69 13.94
C CYS A 62 8.24 -25.92 15.04
N ASP A 63 7.95 -26.20 16.30
CA ASP A 63 8.62 -25.60 17.46
C ASP A 63 9.01 -26.67 18.48
N SER A 64 10.26 -26.66 18.95
CA SER A 64 10.78 -27.63 19.91
C SER A 64 11.94 -27.03 20.70
N ALA A 65 11.96 -27.28 22.02
CA ALA A 65 13.10 -26.94 22.86
C ALA A 65 14.29 -27.90 22.66
N ARG A 66 14.05 -29.07 22.05
CA ARG A 66 15.08 -30.08 21.80
C ARG A 66 15.83 -29.74 20.50
N ARG A 67 17.13 -29.52 20.63
CA ARG A 67 18.04 -29.30 19.50
C ARG A 67 18.00 -30.48 18.52
N GLY A 68 18.06 -30.19 17.22
CA GLY A 68 18.05 -31.18 16.15
C GLY A 68 16.67 -31.74 15.79
N THR A 69 15.58 -31.21 16.36
CA THR A 69 14.22 -31.69 16.05
C THR A 69 13.84 -31.32 14.62
N MET A 70 13.63 -32.35 13.79
CA MET A 70 13.17 -32.25 12.41
C MET A 70 11.86 -33.02 12.27
N GLN A 71 10.95 -32.54 11.42
CA GLN A 71 9.80 -33.32 10.99
C GLN A 71 10.25 -34.37 9.98
N THR A 72 9.73 -35.60 10.08
CA THR A 72 9.99 -36.68 9.12
C THR A 72 8.75 -37.10 8.36
N ALA A 73 7.57 -36.91 8.93
CA ALA A 73 6.30 -37.19 8.28
C ALA A 73 5.18 -36.28 8.80
N TRP A 74 4.10 -36.18 8.04
CA TRP A 74 2.88 -35.47 8.43
C TRP A 74 1.61 -36.16 7.91
N ARG A 75 0.46 -35.81 8.52
CA ARG A 75 -0.89 -36.20 8.09
C ARG A 75 -1.83 -35.02 8.33
N VAL A 76 -2.53 -34.60 7.29
CA VAL A 76 -3.57 -33.57 7.38
C VAL A 76 -4.94 -34.25 7.34
N GLU A 77 -5.79 -33.89 8.31
CA GLU A 77 -7.17 -34.32 8.39
C GLU A 77 -8.08 -33.11 8.28
N VAL A 78 -9.08 -33.16 7.40
CA VAL A 78 -10.03 -32.09 7.12
C VAL A 78 -11.45 -32.64 7.19
N ALA A 79 -12.31 -31.93 7.92
CA ALA A 79 -13.72 -32.27 8.08
C ALA A 79 -14.62 -31.05 7.89
N SER A 80 -15.89 -31.28 7.54
CA SER A 80 -16.90 -30.24 7.36
C SER A 80 -17.36 -29.58 8.68
N SER A 81 -16.93 -30.10 9.83
CA SER A 81 -17.17 -29.49 11.14
C SER A 81 -16.14 -29.93 12.19
N ASP A 82 -15.98 -29.12 13.23
CA ASP A 82 -15.13 -29.46 14.39
C ASP A 82 -15.62 -30.72 15.11
N ALA A 83 -16.95 -30.93 15.20
CA ALA A 83 -17.53 -32.12 15.81
C ALA A 83 -17.11 -33.41 15.08
N LYS A 84 -17.18 -33.41 13.73
CA LYS A 84 -16.73 -34.55 12.92
C LYS A 84 -15.22 -34.79 13.05
N LEU A 85 -14.40 -33.74 12.99
CA LEU A 85 -12.95 -33.87 13.15
C LEU A 85 -12.56 -34.45 14.51
N ARG A 86 -13.23 -34.02 15.59
CA ARG A 86 -13.04 -34.56 16.94
C ARG A 86 -13.48 -36.02 17.08
N ALA A 87 -14.51 -36.42 16.34
CA ALA A 87 -14.95 -37.81 16.24
C ALA A 87 -14.03 -38.69 15.37
N GLY A 88 -12.95 -38.13 14.80
CA GLY A 88 -12.04 -38.84 13.90
C GLY A 88 -12.60 -39.04 12.49
N LEU A 89 -13.63 -38.29 12.11
CA LEU A 89 -14.29 -38.35 10.81
C LEU A 89 -13.79 -37.20 9.92
N ALA A 90 -12.69 -37.44 9.19
CA ALA A 90 -12.14 -36.51 8.21
C ALA A 90 -12.89 -36.63 6.87
N ASP A 91 -14.15 -36.20 6.84
CA ASP A 91 -15.09 -36.46 5.73
C ASP A 91 -14.80 -35.67 4.44
N LEU A 92 -13.92 -34.67 4.50
CA LEU A 92 -13.49 -33.87 3.35
C LEU A 92 -12.15 -34.34 2.80
N TRP A 93 -11.16 -34.58 3.66
CA TRP A 93 -9.83 -35.05 3.25
C TRP A 93 -9.07 -35.70 4.39
N ASP A 94 -8.35 -36.76 4.07
CA ASP A 94 -7.31 -37.32 4.91
C ASP A 94 -6.13 -37.65 4.01
N SER A 95 -4.98 -37.00 4.24
CA SER A 95 -3.79 -37.25 3.42
C SER A 95 -3.17 -38.62 3.67
N GLY A 96 -3.56 -39.30 4.76
CA GLY A 96 -2.76 -40.37 5.33
C GLY A 96 -1.40 -39.86 5.82
N ARG A 97 -0.52 -40.78 6.24
CA ARG A 97 0.85 -40.43 6.62
C ARG A 97 1.71 -40.24 5.38
N VAL A 98 2.27 -39.04 5.22
CA VAL A 98 3.17 -38.66 4.13
C VAL A 98 4.58 -38.51 4.69
N GLU A 99 5.53 -39.30 4.19
CA GLU A 99 6.96 -39.19 4.56
C GLU A 99 7.59 -37.97 3.88
N SER A 100 7.62 -36.85 4.59
CA SER A 100 8.13 -35.57 4.10
C SER A 100 8.37 -34.60 5.25
N ASP A 101 9.40 -33.76 5.10
CA ASP A 101 9.71 -32.63 5.98
C ASP A 101 9.00 -31.33 5.54
N GLN A 102 8.18 -31.38 4.50
CA GLN A 102 7.43 -30.22 4.02
C GLN A 102 6.45 -29.72 5.10
N THR A 103 6.40 -28.41 5.31
CA THR A 103 5.59 -27.74 6.34
C THR A 103 4.81 -26.55 5.81
N PHE A 104 4.97 -26.22 4.53
CA PHE A 104 4.26 -25.17 3.82
C PHE A 104 4.17 -25.53 2.34
N ASP A 105 3.34 -24.80 1.59
CA ASP A 105 3.00 -25.11 0.19
C ASP A 105 2.34 -26.50 0.04
N VAL A 106 1.62 -26.97 1.07
CA VAL A 106 0.89 -28.25 1.05
C VAL A 106 -0.51 -28.02 0.50
N ILE A 107 -0.80 -28.60 -0.66
CA ILE A 107 -2.07 -28.38 -1.37
C ILE A 107 -3.16 -29.30 -0.80
N TYR A 108 -4.28 -28.73 -0.39
CA TYR A 108 -5.50 -29.47 -0.10
C TYR A 108 -5.91 -30.32 -1.32
N SER A 109 -5.97 -31.64 -1.14
CA SER A 109 -6.28 -32.58 -2.23
C SER A 109 -7.55 -33.40 -1.95
N GLY A 110 -8.49 -32.80 -1.21
CA GLY A 110 -9.74 -33.43 -0.81
C GLY A 110 -10.90 -33.17 -1.76
N LYS A 111 -12.12 -33.33 -1.23
CA LYS A 111 -13.35 -32.97 -1.96
C LYS A 111 -13.38 -31.46 -2.24
N PRO A 112 -13.70 -31.02 -3.48
CA PRO A 112 -13.93 -29.61 -3.78
C PRO A 112 -15.02 -29.04 -2.86
N LEU A 113 -14.82 -27.81 -2.40
CA LEU A 113 -15.75 -27.13 -1.50
C LEU A 113 -16.61 -26.15 -2.29
N THR A 114 -17.88 -26.08 -1.93
CA THR A 114 -18.83 -25.15 -2.54
C THR A 114 -18.94 -23.84 -1.74
N SER A 115 -19.64 -22.85 -2.29
CA SER A 115 -19.81 -21.55 -1.65
C SER A 115 -20.32 -21.67 -0.22
N ARG A 116 -19.77 -20.87 0.70
CA ARG A 116 -20.12 -20.82 2.14
C ARG A 116 -19.70 -22.04 2.97
N GLU A 117 -19.15 -23.09 2.34
CA GLU A 117 -18.72 -24.27 3.08
C GLU A 117 -17.51 -23.97 3.94
N LYS A 118 -17.52 -24.54 5.15
CA LYS A 118 -16.44 -24.44 6.11
C LYS A 118 -15.69 -25.77 6.18
N ALA A 119 -14.38 -25.70 6.12
CA ALA A 119 -13.50 -26.83 6.37
C ALA A 119 -12.70 -26.59 7.64
N VAL A 120 -12.74 -27.55 8.56
CA VAL A 120 -11.96 -27.56 9.80
C VAL A 120 -10.87 -28.60 9.63
N TRP A 121 -9.61 -28.23 9.89
CA TRP A 121 -8.47 -29.09 9.66
C TRP A 121 -7.52 -29.13 10.83
N ARG A 122 -6.74 -30.20 10.92
CA ARG A 122 -5.60 -30.32 11.84
C ARG A 122 -4.47 -31.08 11.15
N VAL A 123 -3.26 -30.90 11.66
CA VAL A 123 -2.08 -31.64 11.19
C VAL A 123 -1.53 -32.50 12.33
N THR A 124 -1.15 -33.72 12.01
CA THR A 124 -0.34 -34.59 12.86
C THR A 124 1.05 -34.70 12.24
N ALA A 125 2.11 -34.52 13.04
CA ALA A 125 3.49 -34.61 12.59
C ALA A 125 4.27 -35.63 13.42
N TRP A 126 5.23 -36.29 12.76
CA TRP A 126 6.21 -37.18 13.37
C TRP A 126 7.58 -36.51 13.33
N ASP A 127 8.27 -36.52 14.46
CA ASP A 127 9.64 -36.01 14.54
C ASP A 127 10.71 -37.11 14.36
N CYS A 128 11.94 -36.69 14.11
CA CYS A 128 13.11 -37.57 14.00
C CYS A 128 13.49 -38.33 15.28
N HIS A 129 12.72 -38.16 16.37
CA HIS A 129 12.85 -38.90 17.62
C HIS A 129 11.68 -39.88 17.83
N GLY A 130 10.84 -40.08 16.83
CA GLY A 130 9.71 -41.00 16.87
C GLY A 130 8.51 -40.47 17.66
N ARG A 131 8.48 -39.19 18.03
CA ARG A 131 7.34 -38.60 18.74
C ARG A 131 6.31 -38.11 17.76
N VAL A 132 5.04 -38.22 18.16
CA VAL A 132 3.88 -37.81 17.37
C VAL A 132 3.21 -36.64 18.05
N THR A 133 2.85 -35.60 17.28
CA THR A 133 2.15 -34.43 17.79
C THR A 133 1.03 -34.04 16.84
N THR A 134 -0.16 -33.78 17.37
CA THR A 134 -1.30 -33.26 16.61
C THR A 134 -1.57 -31.81 17.01
N SER A 135 -1.82 -30.95 16.03
CA SER A 135 -2.15 -29.55 16.25
C SER A 135 -3.56 -29.38 16.86
N LYS A 136 -3.83 -28.18 17.38
CA LYS A 136 -5.23 -27.74 17.54
C LYS A 136 -5.86 -27.58 16.14
N PRO A 137 -7.19 -27.78 16.01
CA PRO A 137 -7.87 -27.50 14.76
C PRO A 137 -7.79 -26.02 14.37
N ALA A 138 -7.64 -25.78 13.07
CA ALA A 138 -7.83 -24.50 12.39
C ALA A 138 -8.93 -24.66 11.34
N PHE A 139 -9.32 -23.60 10.64
CA PHE A 139 -10.34 -23.69 9.59
C PHE A 139 -10.09 -22.77 8.41
N TRP A 140 -10.82 -22.97 7.34
CA TRP A 140 -11.11 -21.92 6.36
C TRP A 140 -12.59 -22.01 5.97
N GLU A 141 -13.14 -20.91 5.45
CA GLU A 141 -14.52 -20.87 4.94
C GLU A 141 -14.53 -20.28 3.53
N MET A 142 -15.17 -20.99 2.59
CA MET A 142 -15.26 -20.58 1.20
C MET A 142 -16.12 -19.33 1.04
N ALA A 143 -15.79 -18.53 0.04
CA ALA A 143 -16.52 -17.32 -0.31
C ALA A 143 -17.83 -17.63 -1.07
N LEU A 144 -18.36 -16.63 -1.76
CA LEU A 144 -19.36 -16.81 -2.82
C LEU A 144 -18.59 -17.06 -4.12
N LEU A 145 -18.64 -18.29 -4.63
CA LEU A 145 -17.79 -18.77 -5.73
C LEU A 145 -18.42 -18.57 -7.11
N SER A 146 -19.73 -18.32 -7.17
CA SER A 146 -20.49 -18.04 -8.39
C SER A 146 -21.18 -16.67 -8.30
N PRO A 147 -21.31 -15.92 -9.40
CA PRO A 147 -22.18 -14.74 -9.45
C PRO A 147 -23.62 -15.03 -8.97
N ASP A 148 -24.16 -16.22 -9.25
CA ASP A 148 -25.52 -16.64 -8.85
C ASP A 148 -25.68 -16.83 -7.34
N ASP A 149 -24.58 -16.86 -6.59
CA ASP A 149 -24.62 -16.87 -5.12
C ASP A 149 -25.06 -15.53 -4.54
N TRP A 150 -24.95 -14.46 -5.32
CA TRP A 150 -25.44 -13.13 -4.96
C TRP A 150 -26.92 -12.99 -5.32
N GLN A 151 -27.69 -12.51 -4.36
CA GLN A 151 -29.09 -12.10 -4.52
C GLN A 151 -29.27 -10.61 -4.24
N ALA A 152 -28.17 -9.92 -3.95
CA ALA A 152 -28.13 -8.51 -3.66
C ALA A 152 -28.00 -7.68 -4.95
N GLU A 153 -28.70 -6.55 -4.97
CA GLU A 153 -28.65 -5.57 -6.03
C GLU A 153 -27.69 -4.43 -5.63
N TRP A 154 -27.06 -3.81 -6.62
CA TRP A 154 -26.30 -2.58 -6.39
C TRP A 154 -27.26 -1.43 -6.14
N LEU A 155 -27.06 -0.70 -5.05
CA LEU A 155 -27.79 0.53 -4.75
C LEU A 155 -26.93 1.74 -5.03
N ALA A 156 -27.51 2.79 -5.62
CA ALA A 156 -26.82 4.05 -5.84
C ALA A 156 -26.73 4.83 -4.53
N ALA A 157 -25.53 5.29 -4.20
CA ALA A 157 -25.29 6.21 -3.09
C ALA A 157 -25.24 7.65 -3.62
N GLU A 158 -26.41 8.17 -3.97
CA GLU A 158 -26.61 9.52 -4.49
C GLU A 158 -27.99 10.05 -4.07
N ASP A 159 -28.16 11.38 -4.00
CA ASP A 159 -29.46 12.00 -3.81
C ASP A 159 -30.18 12.27 -5.15
N ALA A 160 -31.41 12.77 -5.08
CA ALA A 160 -32.22 13.07 -6.26
C ALA A 160 -31.60 14.17 -7.16
N ASP A 161 -30.86 15.11 -6.58
CA ASP A 161 -30.23 16.19 -7.32
C ASP A 161 -29.02 15.65 -8.10
N MET A 162 -28.22 14.77 -7.50
CA MET A 162 -27.12 14.05 -8.15
C MET A 162 -27.59 13.09 -9.23
N LEU A 163 -28.64 12.30 -8.96
CA LEU A 163 -29.25 11.42 -9.96
C LEU A 163 -29.68 12.22 -11.18
N GLY A 164 -30.41 13.32 -10.98
CA GLY A 164 -30.85 14.17 -12.07
C GLY A 164 -29.70 14.86 -12.82
N ASP A 165 -28.61 15.22 -12.14
CA ASP A 165 -27.41 15.77 -12.79
C ASP A 165 -26.76 14.71 -13.69
N ARG A 166 -26.67 13.47 -13.21
CA ARG A 166 -26.13 12.33 -13.95
C ARG A 166 -26.98 11.96 -15.15
N GLU A 167 -28.30 12.05 -15.05
CA GLU A 167 -29.24 11.80 -16.14
C GLU A 167 -29.25 12.93 -17.19
N ALA A 168 -29.11 14.19 -16.76
CA ALA A 168 -28.98 15.33 -17.67
C ALA A 168 -27.68 15.28 -18.49
N GLY A 169 -26.61 14.76 -17.89
CA GLY A 169 -25.30 14.63 -18.53
C GLY A 169 -24.33 15.74 -18.10
N LEU A 170 -23.11 15.33 -17.80
CA LEU A 170 -21.97 16.18 -17.51
C LEU A 170 -20.74 15.47 -18.08
N PHE A 171 -20.27 15.93 -19.22
CA PHE A 171 -19.26 15.28 -20.03
C PHE A 171 -18.07 16.20 -20.25
N TRP A 172 -16.89 15.60 -20.43
CA TRP A 172 -15.80 16.36 -21.03
C TRP A 172 -16.18 16.66 -22.47
N VAL A 173 -16.23 17.96 -22.80
CA VAL A 173 -16.40 18.47 -24.15
C VAL A 173 -15.12 19.17 -24.61
N THR A 174 -14.90 19.17 -25.91
CA THR A 174 -13.73 19.74 -26.58
C THR A 174 -14.16 20.57 -27.78
N ALA A 175 -13.32 21.53 -28.15
CA ALA A 175 -13.46 22.33 -29.35
C ALA A 175 -12.11 22.51 -30.05
N ASP A 176 -12.12 22.94 -31.30
CA ASP A 176 -10.89 23.16 -32.07
C ASP A 176 -10.24 24.49 -31.66
N ALA A 177 -8.94 24.46 -31.34
CA ALA A 177 -8.12 25.66 -31.11
C ALA A 177 -7.03 25.77 -32.18
N PRO A 178 -6.69 26.99 -32.64
CA PRO A 178 -5.76 27.15 -33.76
C PRO A 178 -4.29 26.87 -33.38
N SER A 179 -3.93 26.96 -32.09
CA SER A 179 -2.61 26.56 -31.55
C SER A 179 -2.60 26.54 -30.02
N LYS A 180 -1.52 26.01 -29.42
CA LYS A 180 -1.31 25.92 -27.96
C LYS A 180 -1.39 27.24 -27.20
N ASP A 181 -1.02 28.35 -27.84
CA ASP A 181 -0.94 29.68 -27.23
C ASP A 181 -2.22 30.50 -27.42
N LYS A 182 -3.21 29.94 -28.12
CA LYS A 182 -4.49 30.59 -28.40
C LYS A 182 -5.56 30.08 -27.46
N SER A 183 -6.57 30.90 -27.23
CA SER A 183 -7.72 30.55 -26.40
C SER A 183 -8.93 30.23 -27.26
N CYS A 184 -9.64 29.15 -26.92
CA CYS A 184 -10.97 28.85 -27.42
C CYS A 184 -12.02 29.41 -26.45
N GLN A 185 -13.07 30.02 -26.99
CA GLN A 185 -14.20 30.53 -26.23
C GLN A 185 -15.33 29.52 -26.32
N VAL A 186 -15.87 29.10 -25.17
CA VAL A 186 -17.01 28.17 -25.08
C VAL A 186 -18.16 28.89 -24.40
N ARG A 187 -19.37 28.73 -24.92
CA ARG A 187 -20.58 29.41 -24.43
C ARG A 187 -21.77 28.46 -24.39
N LEU A 188 -22.35 28.30 -23.21
CA LEU A 188 -23.63 27.66 -22.95
C LEU A 188 -24.68 28.74 -22.69
N VAL A 189 -25.67 28.84 -23.58
CA VAL A 189 -26.82 29.75 -23.44
C VAL A 189 -28.02 28.94 -22.98
N PHE A 190 -28.75 29.46 -22.00
CA PHE A 190 -29.94 28.81 -21.46
C PHE A 190 -30.97 29.83 -21.00
N ASP A 191 -32.23 29.43 -21.01
CA ASP A 191 -33.36 30.27 -20.60
C ASP A 191 -33.99 29.75 -19.32
N LEU A 192 -34.17 30.64 -18.34
CA LEU A 192 -34.93 30.35 -17.13
C LEU A 192 -36.36 30.86 -17.29
N GLU A 193 -37.33 29.95 -17.22
CA GLU A 193 -38.76 30.28 -17.33
C GLU A 193 -39.32 31.05 -16.12
N ALA A 194 -38.61 30.99 -14.99
CA ALA A 194 -38.96 31.68 -13.75
C ALA A 194 -37.70 32.05 -12.96
N ASP A 195 -37.84 32.93 -11.97
CA ASP A 195 -36.76 33.24 -11.04
C ASP A 195 -36.24 31.98 -10.34
N ALA A 196 -34.93 31.81 -10.31
CA ALA A 196 -34.29 30.76 -9.51
C ALA A 196 -34.20 31.19 -8.04
N GLU A 197 -34.42 30.25 -7.14
CA GLU A 197 -34.01 30.38 -5.74
C GLU A 197 -32.49 30.16 -5.63
N THR A 198 -32.00 29.09 -6.24
CA THR A 198 -30.58 28.74 -6.31
C THR A 198 -30.21 28.24 -7.70
N THR A 199 -29.04 28.64 -8.17
CA THR A 199 -28.40 28.13 -9.39
C THR A 199 -27.03 27.61 -9.03
N VAL A 200 -26.77 26.34 -9.30
CA VAL A 200 -25.47 25.70 -9.13
C VAL A 200 -24.80 25.58 -10.50
N LEU A 201 -23.58 26.10 -10.59
CA LEU A 201 -22.72 25.97 -11.77
C LEU A 201 -21.63 24.96 -11.44
N THR A 202 -21.66 23.81 -12.11
CA THR A 202 -20.64 22.76 -12.00
C THR A 202 -19.68 22.91 -13.17
N ILE A 203 -18.39 23.10 -12.90
CA ILE A 203 -17.39 23.42 -13.92
C ILE A 203 -16.13 22.60 -13.68
N SER A 204 -15.66 21.93 -14.72
CA SER A 204 -14.32 21.35 -14.78
C SER A 204 -13.60 21.86 -16.02
N THR A 205 -12.30 22.16 -15.90
CA THR A 205 -11.58 22.80 -17.01
C THR A 205 -10.08 22.65 -16.92
N THR A 206 -9.42 22.58 -18.08
CA THR A 206 -7.97 22.65 -18.20
C THR A 206 -7.43 24.09 -18.18
N SER A 207 -8.28 25.14 -18.29
CA SER A 207 -7.91 26.58 -18.22
C SER A 207 -9.05 27.54 -17.80
N TYR A 208 -8.77 28.80 -17.48
CA TYR A 208 -9.19 29.43 -16.21
C TYR A 208 -10.01 30.76 -16.23
N GLU A 209 -10.70 31.14 -17.31
CA GLU A 209 -11.64 32.28 -17.25
C GLU A 209 -13.08 31.77 -17.37
N VAL A 210 -13.89 31.89 -16.31
CA VAL A 210 -15.30 31.48 -16.29
C VAL A 210 -16.17 32.68 -15.92
N ARG A 211 -17.24 32.92 -16.68
CA ARG A 211 -18.18 34.02 -16.43
C ARG A 211 -19.63 33.56 -16.55
N ILE A 212 -20.50 34.17 -15.75
CA ILE A 212 -21.97 34.12 -15.90
C ILE A 212 -22.46 35.53 -16.23
N ASP A 213 -23.14 35.68 -17.37
CA ASP A 213 -23.66 36.97 -17.87
C ASP A 213 -22.61 38.09 -17.90
N GLY A 214 -21.39 37.74 -18.33
CA GLY A 214 -20.23 38.64 -18.37
C GLY A 214 -19.52 38.86 -17.03
N SER A 215 -20.11 38.46 -15.90
CA SER A 215 -19.51 38.58 -14.56
C SER A 215 -18.56 37.43 -14.28
N LEU A 216 -17.36 37.73 -13.76
CA LEU A 216 -16.35 36.73 -13.45
C LEU A 216 -16.77 35.84 -12.27
N ILE A 217 -16.54 34.54 -12.42
CA ILE A 217 -16.69 33.56 -11.35
C ILE A 217 -15.30 33.29 -10.76
N ASP A 218 -15.14 33.54 -9.47
CA ASP A 218 -13.91 33.20 -8.76
C ASP A 218 -13.81 31.67 -8.59
N LEU A 219 -12.77 31.09 -9.20
CA LEU A 219 -12.41 29.68 -9.00
C LEU A 219 -11.36 29.56 -7.90
N PRO A 220 -11.34 28.43 -7.15
CA PRO A 220 -10.28 28.17 -6.19
C PRO A 220 -8.87 28.29 -6.81
N PRO A 221 -7.86 28.76 -6.07
CA PRO A 221 -6.49 28.79 -6.57
C PRO A 221 -6.01 27.36 -6.91
N ARG A 222 -5.17 27.23 -7.94
CA ARG A 222 -4.57 25.96 -8.33
C ARG A 222 -3.04 26.11 -8.36
N PRO A 223 -2.29 25.30 -7.60
CA PRO A 223 -0.83 25.33 -7.62
C PRO A 223 -0.27 25.08 -9.03
N ALA A 224 0.75 25.83 -9.43
CA ALA A 224 1.35 25.72 -10.76
C ALA A 224 2.06 24.36 -10.99
N ASN A 225 2.46 23.70 -9.90
CA ASN A 225 3.06 22.37 -9.88
C ASN A 225 2.03 21.23 -9.67
N ALA A 226 0.73 21.51 -9.63
CA ALA A 226 -0.30 20.46 -9.54
C ALA A 226 -0.25 19.52 -10.74
N TRP A 227 -0.35 18.22 -10.50
CA TRP A 227 -0.37 17.21 -11.56
C TRP A 227 -1.81 16.93 -12.02
N GLY A 228 -2.03 16.64 -13.32
CA GLY A 228 -3.37 16.40 -13.89
C GLY A 228 -4.19 17.64 -14.28
N PRO A 229 -5.50 17.52 -14.54
CA PRO A 229 -6.43 18.64 -14.74
C PRO A 229 -6.94 19.22 -13.41
N ARG A 230 -7.61 20.38 -13.45
CA ARG A 230 -8.30 20.91 -12.27
C ARG A 230 -9.44 19.96 -11.89
N GLY A 231 -9.63 19.72 -10.60
CA GLY A 231 -10.83 19.04 -10.11
C GLY A 231 -12.12 19.79 -10.47
N VAL A 232 -13.24 19.11 -10.30
CA VAL A 232 -14.57 19.70 -10.56
C VAL A 232 -14.90 20.71 -9.46
N VAL A 233 -15.36 21.89 -9.83
CA VAL A 233 -15.74 22.98 -8.92
C VAL A 233 -17.24 23.25 -9.05
N GLU A 234 -17.92 23.40 -7.92
CA GLU A 234 -19.28 23.93 -7.87
C GLU A 234 -19.29 25.34 -7.28
N THR A 235 -20.04 26.25 -7.91
CA THR A 235 -20.36 27.57 -7.34
C THR A 235 -21.86 27.81 -7.36
N VAL A 236 -22.34 28.65 -6.44
CA VAL A 236 -23.78 28.95 -6.28
C VAL A 236 -24.04 30.43 -6.54
N CYS A 237 -25.05 30.72 -7.36
CA CYS A 237 -25.55 32.06 -7.60
C CYS A 237 -27.09 32.07 -7.65
N THR A 238 -27.69 33.25 -7.83
CA THR A 238 -29.13 33.40 -8.03
C THR A 238 -29.35 34.11 -9.35
N LEU A 239 -30.18 33.52 -10.22
CA LEU A 239 -30.52 34.05 -11.54
C LEU A 239 -32.02 34.38 -11.63
N LYS A 240 -32.36 35.32 -12.51
CA LYS A 240 -33.74 35.77 -12.75
C LYS A 240 -34.36 35.00 -13.92
N ALA A 241 -35.68 35.14 -14.11
CA ALA A 241 -36.27 34.67 -15.36
C ALA A 241 -35.64 35.41 -16.56
N GLY A 242 -35.34 34.68 -17.64
CA GLY A 242 -34.73 35.22 -18.85
C GLY A 242 -33.53 34.41 -19.35
N THR A 243 -32.87 34.95 -20.38
CA THR A 243 -31.71 34.34 -21.04
C THR A 243 -30.42 34.62 -20.27
N HIS A 244 -29.62 33.57 -20.10
CA HIS A 244 -28.33 33.60 -19.42
C HIS A 244 -27.23 32.97 -20.26
N ALA A 245 -25.98 33.35 -20.00
CA ALA A 245 -24.81 32.79 -20.68
C ALA A 245 -23.70 32.41 -19.69
N LEU A 246 -23.43 31.10 -19.58
CA LEU A 246 -22.22 30.59 -18.95
C LEU A 246 -21.11 30.50 -20.00
N THR A 247 -19.99 31.16 -19.75
CA THR A 247 -18.91 31.31 -20.74
C THR A 247 -17.54 30.97 -20.16
N LEU A 248 -16.74 30.24 -20.93
CA LEU A 248 -15.41 29.76 -20.55
C LEU A 248 -14.37 30.16 -21.62
N SER A 249 -13.20 30.64 -21.19
CA SER A 249 -12.02 30.83 -22.05
C SER A 249 -11.00 29.74 -21.74
N LEU A 250 -10.80 28.84 -22.70
CA LEU A 250 -9.94 27.65 -22.57
C LEU A 250 -8.65 27.86 -23.36
N LYS A 251 -7.50 27.41 -22.84
CA LYS A 251 -6.20 27.47 -23.55
C LYS A 251 -5.73 26.07 -23.91
N GLY A 252 -4.92 25.96 -24.97
CA GLY A 252 -4.29 24.72 -25.42
C GLY A 252 -4.78 24.26 -26.80
N GLU A 253 -4.09 23.28 -27.40
CA GLU A 253 -4.39 22.76 -28.75
C GLU A 253 -5.69 21.94 -28.81
N LYS A 254 -6.03 21.28 -27.70
CA LYS A 254 -7.28 20.53 -27.52
C LYS A 254 -7.92 20.95 -26.21
N PRO A 255 -8.50 22.17 -26.14
CA PRO A 255 -9.10 22.68 -24.93
C PRO A 255 -10.29 21.82 -24.51
N GLN A 256 -10.34 21.48 -23.22
CA GLN A 256 -11.36 20.60 -22.66
C GLN A 256 -11.99 21.26 -21.45
N CYS A 257 -13.31 21.15 -21.37
CA CYS A 257 -14.09 21.59 -20.22
C CYS A 257 -15.29 20.67 -20.02
N ALA A 258 -15.93 20.76 -18.88
CA ALA A 258 -17.24 20.20 -18.59
C ALA A 258 -18.03 21.26 -17.85
N MET A 259 -19.31 21.41 -18.18
CA MET A 259 -20.17 22.38 -17.50
C MET A 259 -21.62 21.90 -17.40
N LEU A 260 -22.22 22.10 -16.23
CA LEU A 260 -23.64 21.84 -15.99
C LEU A 260 -24.21 22.97 -15.16
N VAL A 261 -25.37 23.48 -15.58
CA VAL A 261 -26.17 24.43 -14.81
C VAL A 261 -27.39 23.72 -14.25
N ARG A 262 -27.54 23.70 -12.92
CA ARG A 262 -28.75 23.25 -12.23
C ARG A 262 -29.41 24.44 -11.56
N ALA A 263 -30.65 24.76 -11.92
CA ALA A 263 -31.43 25.82 -11.27
C ALA A 263 -32.66 25.25 -10.57
N ARG A 264 -32.82 25.56 -9.28
CA ARG A 264 -34.05 25.33 -8.52
C ARG A 264 -34.90 26.58 -8.61
N LEU A 265 -36.00 26.50 -9.34
CA LEU A 265 -36.92 27.61 -9.57
C LEU A 265 -37.77 27.85 -8.32
N ARG A 266 -38.23 29.09 -8.13
CA ARG A 266 -39.08 29.47 -6.98
C ARG A 266 -40.43 28.75 -6.95
N ASP A 267 -40.84 28.15 -8.06
CA ASP A 267 -42.05 27.30 -8.15
C ASP A 267 -41.79 25.84 -7.72
N GLY A 268 -40.56 25.50 -7.32
CA GLY A 268 -40.15 24.18 -6.84
C GLY A 268 -39.57 23.25 -7.91
N ARG A 269 -39.65 23.60 -9.20
CA ARG A 269 -39.04 22.80 -10.28
C ARG A 269 -37.52 22.90 -10.25
N VAL A 270 -36.86 21.84 -10.72
CA VAL A 270 -35.40 21.82 -10.93
C VAL A 270 -35.14 21.61 -12.42
N VAL A 271 -34.46 22.56 -13.06
CA VAL A 271 -34.09 22.51 -14.48
C VAL A 271 -32.58 22.37 -14.64
N ARG A 272 -32.13 21.73 -15.72
CA ARG A 272 -30.73 21.42 -16.00
C ARG A 272 -30.36 21.76 -17.43
N PHE A 273 -29.15 22.29 -17.62
CA PHE A 273 -28.59 22.63 -18.93
C PHE A 273 -27.16 22.09 -19.03
N ASP A 274 -26.96 21.13 -19.93
CA ASP A 274 -25.72 20.38 -20.11
C ASP A 274 -24.73 21.02 -21.10
N ASP A 275 -23.51 20.50 -21.11
CA ASP A 275 -22.39 20.96 -21.93
C ASP A 275 -22.52 20.68 -23.43
N LEU A 276 -23.25 19.65 -23.87
CA LEU A 276 -23.38 19.31 -25.28
C LEU A 276 -24.19 20.35 -26.06
N ASN A 277 -24.93 21.20 -25.36
CA ASN A 277 -25.64 22.35 -25.92
C ASN A 277 -24.76 23.61 -26.07
N ALA A 278 -23.48 23.55 -25.67
CA ALA A 278 -22.56 24.67 -25.80
C ALA A 278 -22.01 24.83 -27.23
N ARG A 279 -21.65 26.07 -27.56
CA ARG A 279 -20.98 26.45 -28.81
C ARG A 279 -19.59 26.99 -28.53
N ALA A 280 -18.69 26.85 -29.49
CA ALA A 280 -17.30 27.27 -29.33
C ALA A 280 -16.74 28.03 -30.54
N SER A 281 -15.81 28.94 -30.28
CA SER A 281 -15.07 29.67 -31.32
C SER A 281 -13.60 29.86 -30.94
N SER A 282 -12.73 29.87 -31.95
CA SER A 282 -11.32 30.24 -31.81
C SER A 282 -11.12 31.77 -31.75
N GLU A 283 -12.15 32.54 -32.09
CA GLU A 283 -12.16 34.00 -32.01
C GLU A 283 -12.70 34.46 -30.64
N LYS A 284 -12.18 35.59 -30.14
CA LYS A 284 -12.66 36.23 -28.90
C LYS A 284 -13.26 37.60 -29.20
N PRO A 285 -14.43 37.67 -29.88
CA PRO A 285 -15.07 38.93 -30.26
C PRO A 285 -15.51 39.72 -29.02
N GLU A 286 -15.60 41.04 -29.13
CA GLU A 286 -16.06 41.88 -28.02
C GLU A 286 -17.52 41.53 -27.63
N GLY A 287 -17.83 41.54 -26.33
CA GLY A 287 -19.18 41.28 -25.83
C GLY A 287 -19.66 39.81 -25.87
N TRP A 288 -18.82 38.86 -26.33
CA TRP A 288 -19.17 37.44 -26.46
C TRP A 288 -19.68 36.75 -25.19
N THR A 289 -19.38 37.33 -24.02
CA THR A 289 -19.76 36.81 -22.70
C THR A 289 -21.15 37.25 -22.24
N ARG A 290 -21.81 38.17 -22.97
CA ARG A 290 -23.14 38.69 -22.61
C ARG A 290 -24.25 37.73 -23.09
N PRO A 291 -25.41 37.69 -22.43
CA PRO A 291 -26.53 36.83 -22.83
C PRO A 291 -27.07 37.10 -24.24
N ASP A 292 -27.03 38.35 -24.69
CA ASP A 292 -27.62 38.82 -25.95
C ASP A 292 -26.71 38.69 -27.19
N PHE A 293 -25.47 38.22 -27.04
CA PHE A 293 -24.57 38.04 -28.18
C PHE A 293 -25.05 36.91 -29.10
N ASP A 294 -25.03 37.12 -30.42
CA ASP A 294 -25.37 36.09 -31.41
C ASP A 294 -24.17 35.17 -31.71
N ALA A 295 -24.22 33.94 -31.18
CA ALA A 295 -23.24 32.89 -31.43
C ALA A 295 -23.77 31.79 -32.37
N SER A 296 -24.83 32.04 -33.13
CA SER A 296 -25.47 31.03 -34.00
C SER A 296 -24.52 30.43 -35.05
N ALA A 297 -23.55 31.23 -35.51
CA ALA A 297 -22.50 30.81 -36.44
C ALA A 297 -21.38 29.96 -35.81
N TRP A 298 -21.29 29.90 -34.47
CA TRP A 298 -20.25 29.12 -33.79
C TRP A 298 -20.60 27.62 -33.86
N PRO A 299 -19.64 26.74 -34.17
CA PRO A 299 -19.87 25.29 -34.12
C PRO A 299 -20.21 24.83 -32.69
N MET A 300 -20.99 23.75 -32.60
CA MET A 300 -21.22 23.05 -31.33
C MET A 300 -19.93 22.42 -30.83
N VAL A 301 -19.80 22.30 -29.50
CA VAL A 301 -18.73 21.49 -28.91
C VAL A 301 -18.90 20.01 -29.25
N LYS A 302 -17.80 19.25 -29.14
CA LYS A 302 -17.79 17.80 -29.36
C LYS A 302 -17.51 17.09 -28.05
N ARG A 303 -18.03 15.87 -27.86
CA ARG A 303 -17.66 15.03 -26.72
C ARG A 303 -16.17 14.65 -26.81
N SER A 304 -15.47 14.71 -25.67
CA SER A 304 -14.08 14.30 -25.53
C SER A 304 -13.97 12.79 -25.34
N GLU A 305 -12.80 12.23 -25.68
CA GLU A 305 -12.48 10.80 -25.56
C GLU A 305 -11.93 10.41 -24.18
N ARG A 306 -11.88 11.35 -23.22
CA ARG A 306 -11.39 11.09 -21.86
C ARG A 306 -12.22 10.01 -21.15
N GLU A 307 -11.55 9.11 -20.44
CA GLU A 307 -12.21 8.08 -19.61
C GLU A 307 -12.73 8.62 -18.27
N ASP A 308 -12.08 9.64 -17.68
CA ASP A 308 -12.51 10.20 -16.39
C ASP A 308 -13.84 10.97 -16.50
N GLN A 309 -14.57 11.04 -15.39
CA GLN A 309 -15.92 11.61 -15.38
C GLN A 309 -15.96 12.89 -14.55
N PRO A 310 -16.39 14.04 -15.12
CA PRO A 310 -16.28 15.34 -14.46
C PRO A 310 -17.40 15.61 -13.44
N PHE A 311 -17.85 14.59 -12.70
CA PHE A 311 -18.85 14.76 -11.65
C PHE A 311 -18.21 15.25 -10.34
N PRO A 312 -18.82 16.23 -9.65
CA PRO A 312 -18.28 16.77 -8.41
C PRO A 312 -18.32 15.73 -7.29
N GLY A 313 -17.34 15.81 -6.40
CA GLY A 313 -17.39 15.10 -5.12
C GLY A 313 -18.51 15.60 -4.25
N LYS A 314 -19.12 14.68 -3.50
CA LYS A 314 -20.19 14.98 -2.56
C LYS A 314 -19.88 14.31 -1.22
N GLY A 315 -20.71 14.62 -0.23
CA GLY A 315 -20.65 14.00 1.08
C GLY A 315 -20.94 12.51 1.06
N ALA A 316 -20.78 11.86 2.20
CA ALA A 316 -21.17 10.46 2.33
C ALA A 316 -22.70 10.33 2.52
N PHE A 317 -23.22 9.13 2.25
CA PHE A 317 -24.62 8.77 2.41
C PHE A 317 -24.82 7.73 3.50
N LEU A 318 -25.81 7.93 4.36
CA LEU A 318 -26.32 6.91 5.27
C LEU A 318 -27.35 6.06 4.54
N MET A 319 -27.20 4.74 4.57
CA MET A 319 -28.11 3.79 3.95
C MET A 319 -28.54 2.74 4.98
N ARG A 320 -29.83 2.42 5.13
CA ARG A 320 -30.31 1.49 6.15
C ARG A 320 -31.45 0.59 5.67
N ARG A 321 -31.56 -0.60 6.28
CA ARG A 321 -32.70 -1.51 6.15
C ARG A 321 -33.02 -2.14 7.51
N ASP A 322 -34.29 -2.05 7.90
CA ASP A 322 -34.86 -2.81 9.01
C ASP A 322 -35.19 -4.24 8.57
N PHE A 323 -34.99 -5.21 9.45
CA PHE A 323 -35.40 -6.61 9.24
C PHE A 323 -35.73 -7.30 10.57
N THR A 324 -36.44 -8.43 10.52
CA THR A 324 -36.81 -9.18 11.72
C THR A 324 -36.28 -10.61 11.67
N ALA A 325 -35.42 -10.96 12.62
CA ALA A 325 -34.98 -12.34 12.81
C ALA A 325 -36.01 -13.09 13.68
N THR A 326 -36.80 -13.96 13.06
CA THR A 326 -37.96 -14.61 13.72
C THR A 326 -37.56 -15.70 14.73
N GLU A 327 -36.40 -16.32 14.51
CA GLU A 327 -35.86 -17.43 15.30
C GLU A 327 -34.44 -17.09 15.82
N THR A 328 -33.88 -17.98 16.64
CA THR A 328 -32.49 -17.84 17.12
C THR A 328 -31.51 -18.09 15.98
N VAL A 329 -30.64 -17.11 15.71
CA VAL A 329 -29.59 -17.19 14.70
C VAL A 329 -28.41 -18.02 15.22
N ALA A 330 -28.04 -19.08 14.51
CA ALA A 330 -26.91 -19.94 14.82
C ALA A 330 -25.61 -19.48 14.15
N LYS A 331 -25.71 -18.91 12.94
CA LYS A 331 -24.60 -18.36 12.16
C LYS A 331 -25.10 -17.16 11.36
N ALA A 332 -24.32 -16.09 11.31
CA ALA A 332 -24.54 -15.00 10.36
C ALA A 332 -23.25 -14.61 9.63
N ARG A 333 -23.37 -14.33 8.33
CA ARG A 333 -22.28 -13.84 7.48
C ARG A 333 -22.72 -12.59 6.74
N LEU A 334 -21.88 -11.57 6.74
CA LEU A 334 -22.05 -10.39 5.89
C LEU A 334 -21.03 -10.43 4.76
N TYR A 335 -21.52 -10.41 3.52
CA TYR A 335 -20.75 -10.20 2.30
C TYR A 335 -21.00 -8.76 1.85
N VAL A 336 -19.97 -7.93 1.74
CA VAL A 336 -20.17 -6.49 1.53
C VAL A 336 -19.04 -5.84 0.72
N THR A 337 -19.42 -4.91 -0.15
CA THR A 337 -18.52 -4.10 -0.98
C THR A 337 -19.16 -2.77 -1.36
N ALA A 338 -18.38 -1.90 -2.00
CA ALA A 338 -18.83 -0.64 -2.59
C ALA A 338 -18.03 -0.32 -3.85
N LEU A 339 -18.65 0.39 -4.80
CA LEU A 339 -17.93 1.27 -5.71
C LEU A 339 -17.85 2.64 -5.02
N GLY A 340 -16.81 2.82 -4.24
CA GLY A 340 -16.68 3.89 -3.24
C GLY A 340 -15.82 3.41 -2.07
N ALA A 341 -16.02 4.00 -0.90
CA ALA A 341 -15.67 3.40 0.38
C ALA A 341 -16.93 3.24 1.25
N TYR A 342 -16.95 2.22 2.13
CA TYR A 342 -18.05 2.00 3.05
C TYR A 342 -17.61 1.77 4.51
N GLU A 343 -18.52 2.10 5.43
CA GLU A 343 -18.54 1.57 6.79
C GLU A 343 -19.89 0.90 7.04
N ALA A 344 -19.91 -0.42 7.28
CA ALA A 344 -21.13 -1.17 7.56
C ALA A 344 -21.45 -1.22 9.07
N TYR A 345 -22.73 -1.30 9.42
CA TYR A 345 -23.25 -1.31 10.78
C TYR A 345 -24.35 -2.37 10.92
N ILE A 346 -24.39 -3.07 12.05
CA ILE A 346 -25.52 -3.91 12.45
C ILE A 346 -25.89 -3.53 13.89
N ASN A 347 -27.16 -3.15 14.10
CA ASN A 347 -27.68 -2.75 15.40
C ASN A 347 -26.82 -1.69 16.12
N GLY A 348 -26.42 -0.66 15.38
CA GLY A 348 -25.60 0.47 15.85
C GLY A 348 -24.12 0.16 16.03
N LYS A 349 -23.67 -1.08 15.82
CA LYS A 349 -22.27 -1.48 15.94
C LYS A 349 -21.62 -1.57 14.57
N ARG A 350 -20.47 -0.92 14.40
CA ARG A 350 -19.66 -1.02 13.17
C ARG A 350 -19.23 -2.48 12.95
N VAL A 351 -19.37 -2.97 11.72
CA VAL A 351 -18.91 -4.29 11.31
C VAL A 351 -17.45 -4.20 10.94
N GLY A 352 -16.59 -4.91 11.68
CA GLY A 352 -15.15 -4.84 11.49
C GLY A 352 -14.54 -3.45 11.76
N ASP A 353 -13.27 -3.33 11.44
CA ASP A 353 -12.42 -2.18 11.74
C ASP A 353 -11.62 -1.67 10.52
N ALA A 354 -11.86 -2.27 9.34
CA ALA A 354 -11.24 -1.87 8.08
C ALA A 354 -11.61 -0.42 7.72
N LEU A 355 -10.64 0.33 7.20
CA LEU A 355 -10.75 1.68 6.68
C LEU A 355 -10.69 1.66 5.16
N LEU A 356 -11.33 2.65 4.51
CA LEU A 356 -11.27 2.85 3.06
C LEU A 356 -11.56 1.57 2.26
N ALA A 357 -12.48 0.73 2.76
CA ALA A 357 -12.82 -0.53 2.13
C ALA A 357 -13.93 -0.31 1.08
N PRO A 358 -13.87 -0.96 -0.09
CA PRO A 358 -12.74 -1.75 -0.60
C PRO A 358 -11.54 -0.89 -1.05
N GLU A 359 -10.35 -1.49 -1.03
CA GLU A 359 -9.09 -0.83 -1.41
C GLU A 359 -8.99 -0.53 -2.93
N SER A 360 -8.10 0.41 -3.30
CA SER A 360 -7.90 0.87 -4.69
C SER A 360 -7.57 -0.25 -5.68
N MET A 361 -8.33 -0.36 -6.77
CA MET A 361 -8.19 -1.35 -7.84
C MET A 361 -8.73 -0.77 -9.15
N ASP A 362 -8.54 -1.47 -10.27
CA ASP A 362 -9.37 -1.18 -11.46
C ASP A 362 -10.77 -1.78 -11.27
N PHE A 363 -11.69 -0.95 -10.78
CA PHE A 363 -13.08 -1.33 -10.50
C PHE A 363 -13.86 -1.77 -11.74
N SER A 364 -13.40 -1.42 -12.95
CA SER A 364 -14.00 -1.89 -14.20
C SER A 364 -13.72 -3.37 -14.49
N LYS A 365 -12.64 -3.94 -13.89
CA LYS A 365 -12.21 -5.33 -14.06
C LYS A 365 -12.50 -6.19 -12.84
N ARG A 366 -12.25 -5.68 -11.64
CA ARG A 366 -12.42 -6.42 -10.38
C ARG A 366 -12.98 -5.53 -9.27
N ILE A 367 -13.87 -6.11 -8.46
CA ILE A 367 -14.47 -5.46 -7.29
C ILE A 367 -14.28 -6.37 -6.07
N LEU A 368 -13.41 -5.95 -5.16
CA LEU A 368 -13.13 -6.69 -3.93
C LEU A 368 -14.31 -6.60 -2.96
N TYR A 369 -14.74 -7.74 -2.41
CA TYR A 369 -15.68 -7.81 -1.29
C TYR A 369 -15.07 -8.51 -0.09
N ARG A 370 -15.59 -8.20 1.10
CA ARG A 370 -15.16 -8.82 2.37
C ARG A 370 -16.27 -9.66 2.97
N VAL A 371 -15.86 -10.69 3.69
CA VAL A 371 -16.74 -11.60 4.43
C VAL A 371 -16.51 -11.43 5.92
N PHE A 372 -17.58 -11.15 6.68
CA PHE A 372 -17.51 -10.98 8.12
C PHE A 372 -18.39 -12.01 8.85
N ASP A 373 -17.88 -12.55 9.97
CA ASP A 373 -18.73 -13.22 10.95
C ASP A 373 -19.44 -12.17 11.81
N VAL A 374 -20.75 -12.05 11.61
CA VAL A 374 -21.60 -11.09 12.34
C VAL A 374 -22.63 -11.80 13.23
N THR A 375 -22.39 -13.08 13.53
CA THR A 375 -23.33 -13.92 14.31
C THR A 375 -23.71 -13.28 15.64
N LYS A 376 -22.75 -12.64 16.33
CA LYS A 376 -22.96 -12.00 17.63
C LYS A 376 -23.56 -10.58 17.54
N MET A 377 -23.77 -10.06 16.34
CA MET A 377 -24.31 -8.71 16.11
C MET A 377 -25.82 -8.73 15.84
N VAL A 378 -26.37 -9.89 15.44
CA VAL A 378 -27.79 -10.09 15.17
C VAL A 378 -28.47 -10.72 16.38
N GLY A 379 -29.60 -10.15 16.80
CA GLY A 379 -30.45 -10.70 17.86
C GLY A 379 -31.75 -11.27 17.31
N ARG A 380 -32.52 -12.00 18.14
CA ARG A 380 -33.91 -12.34 17.80
C ARG A 380 -34.79 -11.08 17.87
N GLY A 381 -35.73 -10.94 16.93
CA GLY A 381 -36.62 -9.78 16.83
C GLY A 381 -36.12 -8.73 15.83
N GLU A 382 -36.41 -7.46 16.11
CA GLU A 382 -36.05 -6.33 15.25
C GLU A 382 -34.53 -6.13 15.18
N ASN A 383 -34.02 -6.00 13.98
CA ASN A 383 -32.62 -5.71 13.69
C ASN A 383 -32.51 -4.68 12.58
N VAL A 384 -31.34 -4.03 12.50
CA VAL A 384 -31.01 -3.08 11.44
C VAL A 384 -29.65 -3.39 10.89
N ILE A 385 -29.55 -3.38 9.56
CA ILE A 385 -28.29 -3.27 8.84
C ILE A 385 -28.21 -1.87 8.22
N GLY A 386 -27.04 -1.26 8.27
CA GLY A 386 -26.81 0.04 7.65
C GLY A 386 -25.39 0.18 7.11
N ALA A 387 -25.18 1.19 6.27
CA ALA A 387 -23.87 1.56 5.76
C ALA A 387 -23.74 3.09 5.64
N MET A 388 -22.54 3.60 5.85
CA MET A 388 -22.14 4.93 5.39
C MET A 388 -21.27 4.75 4.14
N VAL A 389 -21.60 5.41 3.03
CA VAL A 389 -20.94 5.21 1.73
C VAL A 389 -20.41 6.55 1.21
N ALA A 390 -19.14 6.61 0.84
CA ALA A 390 -18.44 7.81 0.39
C ALA A 390 -17.58 7.53 -0.85
N ASP A 391 -16.88 8.56 -1.34
CA ASP A 391 -16.07 8.50 -2.56
C ASP A 391 -15.00 7.40 -2.53
N GLY A 392 -14.25 7.27 -1.43
CA GLY A 392 -13.12 6.34 -1.35
C GLY A 392 -12.18 6.46 -2.55
N TRP A 393 -11.52 5.38 -2.94
CA TRP A 393 -10.64 5.38 -4.12
C TRP A 393 -11.38 5.51 -5.46
N TYR A 394 -12.63 5.06 -5.50
CA TYR A 394 -13.42 5.01 -6.73
C TYR A 394 -13.90 6.39 -7.18
N GLY A 395 -14.46 7.16 -6.25
CA GLY A 395 -15.01 8.49 -6.51
C GLY A 395 -13.98 9.61 -6.43
N SER A 396 -12.94 9.47 -5.59
CA SER A 396 -11.95 10.54 -5.38
C SER A 396 -11.21 10.88 -6.67
N TYR A 397 -10.65 12.09 -6.69
CA TYR A 397 -9.67 12.44 -7.72
C TYR A 397 -8.51 11.43 -7.67
N THR A 398 -8.00 11.01 -8.83
CA THR A 398 -6.77 10.21 -8.98
C THR A 398 -5.89 10.90 -10.01
N SER A 399 -4.83 11.54 -9.56
CA SER A 399 -3.94 12.30 -10.44
C SER A 399 -3.11 11.36 -11.34
N PRO A 400 -2.85 11.71 -12.61
CA PRO A 400 -3.29 12.91 -13.33
C PRO A 400 -4.64 12.72 -14.06
N GLN A 401 -5.33 11.61 -13.84
CA GLN A 401 -6.49 11.21 -14.65
C GLN A 401 -7.75 12.03 -14.32
N GLY A 402 -8.10 12.18 -13.05
CA GLY A 402 -9.34 12.86 -12.64
C GLY A 402 -10.17 12.03 -11.64
N ARG A 403 -11.42 12.44 -11.41
CA ARG A 403 -12.38 11.67 -10.60
C ARG A 403 -12.90 10.47 -11.39
N PHE A 404 -13.30 9.41 -10.70
CA PHE A 404 -13.85 8.21 -11.34
C PHE A 404 -12.87 7.57 -12.35
N ALA A 405 -11.55 7.63 -12.05
CA ALA A 405 -10.48 7.15 -12.93
C ALA A 405 -10.51 5.63 -13.23
N PHE A 406 -11.35 4.87 -12.52
CA PHE A 406 -11.40 3.40 -12.61
C PHE A 406 -12.82 2.86 -12.93
N GLY A 407 -13.76 3.72 -13.32
CA GLY A 407 -15.10 3.32 -13.74
C GLY A 407 -16.15 4.42 -13.62
N ASN A 408 -17.37 4.18 -14.11
CA ASN A 408 -18.38 5.23 -14.26
C ASN A 408 -19.28 5.46 -13.01
N PRO A 409 -19.58 6.72 -12.64
CA PRO A 409 -20.52 7.04 -11.55
C PRO A 409 -21.89 6.35 -11.74
N PRO A 410 -22.70 6.23 -10.68
CA PRO A 410 -22.53 6.82 -9.35
C PRO A 410 -21.68 5.97 -8.41
N LEU A 411 -21.51 6.43 -7.16
CA LEU A 411 -21.10 5.56 -6.07
C LEU A 411 -22.15 4.45 -5.88
N ARG A 412 -21.70 3.24 -5.51
CA ARG A 412 -22.60 2.10 -5.35
C ARG A 412 -22.30 1.31 -4.09
N PHE A 413 -23.31 0.73 -3.48
CA PHE A 413 -23.19 -0.15 -2.32
C PHE A 413 -23.93 -1.47 -2.56
N MET A 414 -23.32 -2.58 -2.12
CA MET A 414 -23.94 -3.90 -2.20
C MET A 414 -23.60 -4.71 -0.94
N ALA A 415 -24.63 -5.32 -0.35
CA ALA A 415 -24.49 -6.16 0.83
C ALA A 415 -25.47 -7.32 0.82
N GLN A 416 -24.99 -8.49 1.28
CA GLN A 416 -25.79 -9.68 1.51
C GLN A 416 -25.48 -10.21 2.92
N LEU A 417 -26.46 -10.12 3.81
CA LEU A 417 -26.43 -10.72 5.14
C LEU A 417 -27.18 -12.05 5.10
N GLU A 418 -26.47 -13.16 5.32
CA GLU A 418 -27.07 -14.49 5.40
C GLU A 418 -27.19 -14.93 6.85
N LEU A 419 -28.40 -15.32 7.26
CA LEU A 419 -28.76 -15.79 8.59
C LEU A 419 -29.10 -17.27 8.53
N THR A 420 -28.33 -18.12 9.19
CA THR A 420 -28.70 -19.53 9.42
C THR A 420 -29.28 -19.67 10.82
N TYR A 421 -30.54 -20.09 10.90
CA TYR A 421 -31.24 -20.31 12.17
C TYR A 421 -30.90 -21.68 12.78
N THR A 422 -31.18 -21.84 14.07
CA THR A 422 -30.96 -23.13 14.78
C THR A 422 -31.74 -24.30 14.18
N GLY A 423 -32.85 -24.05 13.49
CA GLY A 423 -33.62 -25.06 12.74
C GLY A 423 -33.08 -25.39 11.35
N GLY A 424 -31.97 -24.76 10.92
CA GLY A 424 -31.34 -24.99 9.62
C GLY A 424 -31.86 -24.11 8.47
N ARG A 425 -32.98 -23.40 8.65
CA ARG A 425 -33.47 -22.41 7.67
C ARG A 425 -32.42 -21.31 7.45
N VAL A 426 -32.25 -20.90 6.20
CA VAL A 426 -31.42 -19.76 5.81
C VAL A 426 -32.32 -18.63 5.33
N GLU A 427 -32.06 -17.42 5.80
CA GLU A 427 -32.70 -16.19 5.36
C GLU A 427 -31.63 -15.21 4.89
N ARG A 428 -31.93 -14.44 3.84
CA ARG A 428 -31.02 -13.43 3.29
C ARG A 428 -31.66 -12.06 3.39
N VAL A 429 -30.91 -11.11 3.96
CA VAL A 429 -31.23 -9.69 3.95
C VAL A 429 -30.24 -9.04 3.00
N VAL A 430 -30.74 -8.52 1.88
CA VAL A 430 -29.91 -8.07 0.75
C VAL A 430 -30.06 -6.57 0.50
N THR A 431 -29.17 -5.97 -0.27
CA THR A 431 -29.42 -4.65 -0.86
C THR A 431 -30.46 -4.76 -1.97
N ASP A 432 -31.55 -3.99 -1.84
CA ASP A 432 -32.71 -3.94 -2.74
C ASP A 432 -33.48 -2.61 -2.49
N GLN A 433 -34.60 -2.40 -3.18
CA GLN A 433 -35.42 -1.16 -3.06
C GLN A 433 -36.03 -0.91 -1.66
N SER A 434 -35.96 -1.88 -0.73
CA SER A 434 -36.44 -1.67 0.64
C SER A 434 -35.47 -0.86 1.51
N TRP A 435 -34.27 -0.58 1.01
CA TRP A 435 -33.31 0.28 1.68
C TRP A 435 -33.70 1.75 1.59
N MET A 436 -33.42 2.46 2.67
CA MET A 436 -33.57 3.92 2.75
C MET A 436 -32.20 4.58 2.71
N ILE A 437 -32.11 5.78 2.13
CA ILE A 437 -30.90 6.59 1.99
C ILE A 437 -31.12 8.02 2.53
N SER A 438 -30.09 8.63 3.10
CA SER A 438 -30.07 10.03 3.54
C SER A 438 -28.65 10.60 3.50
N ALA A 439 -28.51 11.91 3.36
CA ALA A 439 -27.21 12.57 3.49
C ALA A 439 -26.62 12.39 4.90
N SER A 440 -25.30 12.20 4.97
CA SER A 440 -24.57 12.03 6.23
C SER A 440 -24.01 13.37 6.76
N PRO A 441 -23.43 13.39 7.97
CA PRO A 441 -22.67 14.54 8.45
C PRO A 441 -21.32 14.75 7.73
N VAL A 442 -20.82 13.78 6.95
CA VAL A 442 -19.67 13.97 6.05
C VAL A 442 -20.17 14.74 4.82
N LEU A 443 -19.74 15.98 4.66
CA LEU A 443 -20.17 16.90 3.60
C LEU A 443 -19.34 16.80 2.33
N SER A 444 -18.08 16.40 2.47
CA SER A 444 -17.15 16.11 1.38
C SER A 444 -16.15 15.07 1.87
N SER A 445 -15.64 14.25 0.96
CA SER A 445 -14.61 13.26 1.25
C SER A 445 -13.79 13.02 -0.02
N ASP A 446 -12.50 13.28 0.03
CA ASP A 446 -11.56 12.95 -1.04
C ASP A 446 -10.25 12.46 -0.44
N ILE A 447 -9.63 11.46 -1.09
CA ILE A 447 -8.36 10.89 -0.64
C ILE A 447 -7.25 11.97 -0.56
N TYR A 448 -7.16 12.88 -1.53
CA TYR A 448 -6.11 13.90 -1.56
C TYR A 448 -6.49 15.17 -0.83
N ASP A 449 -7.73 15.61 -0.97
CA ASP A 449 -8.14 16.94 -0.48
C ASP A 449 -8.55 16.95 0.99
N GLY A 450 -9.10 15.85 1.51
CA GLY A 450 -9.49 15.70 2.91
C GLY A 450 -10.99 15.45 3.13
N GLU A 451 -11.46 15.67 4.36
CA GLU A 451 -12.87 15.46 4.74
C GLU A 451 -13.45 16.69 5.46
N ASP A 452 -14.62 17.16 4.99
CA ASP A 452 -15.43 18.13 5.72
C ASP A 452 -16.57 17.42 6.47
N TYR A 453 -16.70 17.69 7.77
CA TYR A 453 -17.71 17.09 8.63
C TYR A 453 -18.51 18.15 9.40
N ASP A 454 -19.84 18.06 9.40
CA ASP A 454 -20.73 18.90 10.20
C ASP A 454 -21.49 18.09 11.23
N ALA A 455 -21.05 18.16 12.49
CA ALA A 455 -21.61 17.39 13.59
C ALA A 455 -23.06 17.77 13.91
N ARG A 456 -23.53 18.95 13.48
CA ARG A 456 -24.94 19.36 13.63
C ARG A 456 -25.89 18.51 12.78
N ARG A 457 -25.36 17.82 11.76
CA ARG A 457 -26.11 16.93 10.86
C ARG A 457 -26.09 15.47 11.28
N GLU A 458 -25.46 15.13 12.41
CA GLU A 458 -25.51 13.78 12.94
C GLU A 458 -26.96 13.32 13.13
N GLN A 459 -27.21 12.04 12.83
CA GLN A 459 -28.53 11.40 12.98
C GLN A 459 -28.40 10.26 14.01
N PRO A 460 -28.43 10.56 15.33
CA PRO A 460 -28.21 9.55 16.36
C PRO A 460 -29.17 8.36 16.24
N GLY A 461 -28.63 7.14 16.35
CA GLY A 461 -29.43 5.92 16.30
C GLY A 461 -29.87 5.48 14.89
N TRP A 462 -29.44 6.15 13.82
CA TRP A 462 -29.86 5.81 12.43
C TRP A 462 -29.67 4.32 12.07
N ALA A 463 -28.61 3.67 12.57
CA ALA A 463 -28.33 2.26 12.34
C ALA A 463 -28.84 1.33 13.47
N THR A 464 -29.76 1.77 14.31
CA THR A 464 -30.36 0.98 15.41
C THR A 464 -31.84 0.72 15.15
N PRO A 465 -32.41 -0.38 15.71
CA PRO A 465 -33.85 -0.61 15.66
C PRO A 465 -34.64 0.57 16.25
N ARG A 466 -35.87 0.77 15.75
CA ARG A 466 -36.82 1.81 16.19
C ARG A 466 -36.44 3.25 15.86
N PHE A 467 -35.37 3.47 15.08
CA PHE A 467 -35.12 4.77 14.47
C PHE A 467 -36.32 5.18 13.61
N GLN A 468 -36.80 6.41 13.79
CA GLN A 468 -37.89 6.97 13.01
C GLN A 468 -37.29 7.81 11.89
N ALA A 469 -37.31 7.29 10.67
CA ALA A 469 -36.88 8.02 9.48
C ALA A 469 -37.81 9.22 9.26
N ASP A 470 -37.22 10.41 9.19
CA ASP A 470 -37.95 11.64 8.87
C ASP A 470 -37.89 11.94 7.35
N ALA A 471 -38.37 13.13 6.95
CA ALA A 471 -38.42 13.55 5.54
C ALA A 471 -37.04 13.64 4.85
N ARG A 472 -35.93 13.51 5.57
CA ARG A 472 -34.57 13.45 4.99
C ARG A 472 -34.22 12.08 4.42
N TRP A 473 -35.04 11.07 4.67
CA TRP A 473 -34.82 9.71 4.19
C TRP A 473 -35.74 9.41 3.00
N SER A 474 -35.17 8.86 1.93
CA SER A 474 -35.90 8.39 0.76
C SER A 474 -35.52 6.93 0.46
N HIS A 475 -36.27 6.26 -0.41
CA HIS A 475 -35.85 4.94 -0.89
C HIS A 475 -34.57 5.06 -1.71
N ALA A 476 -33.64 4.11 -1.53
CA ALA A 476 -32.44 4.03 -2.33
C ALA A 476 -32.78 3.50 -3.74
N ALA A 477 -32.17 4.09 -4.77
CA ALA A 477 -32.36 3.66 -6.14
C ALA A 477 -31.45 2.46 -6.47
N ILE A 478 -31.93 1.56 -7.34
CA ILE A 478 -31.08 0.54 -7.96
C ILE A 478 -30.07 1.24 -8.87
N ALA A 479 -28.79 0.93 -8.70
CA ALA A 479 -27.71 1.52 -9.49
C ALA A 479 -27.61 0.87 -10.88
N PRO A 480 -27.00 1.57 -11.86
CA PRO A 480 -26.63 0.96 -13.13
C PRO A 480 -25.70 -0.24 -12.93
N PRO A 481 -25.75 -1.26 -13.83
CA PRO A 481 -24.90 -2.45 -13.75
C PRO A 481 -23.41 -2.13 -13.66
N VAL A 482 -22.65 -3.05 -13.06
CA VAL A 482 -21.19 -3.00 -12.94
C VAL A 482 -20.53 -4.00 -13.90
N THR A 483 -19.34 -3.68 -14.39
CA THR A 483 -18.59 -4.57 -15.29
C THR A 483 -17.55 -5.42 -14.54
N GLY A 484 -17.05 -4.93 -13.40
CA GLY A 484 -16.02 -5.60 -12.63
C GLY A 484 -16.51 -6.88 -11.97
N LYS A 485 -15.66 -7.92 -11.99
CA LYS A 485 -15.96 -9.19 -11.33
C LYS A 485 -15.84 -9.05 -9.82
N LEU A 486 -16.88 -9.46 -9.09
CA LEU A 486 -16.82 -9.58 -7.63
C LEU A 486 -15.83 -10.66 -7.20
N GLN A 487 -14.93 -10.32 -6.29
CA GLN A 487 -13.90 -11.22 -5.79
C GLN A 487 -13.66 -11.02 -4.29
N ALA A 488 -13.65 -12.09 -3.51
CA ALA A 488 -13.34 -12.04 -2.10
C ALA A 488 -11.86 -11.66 -1.89
N THR A 489 -11.59 -10.84 -0.88
CA THR A 489 -10.21 -10.49 -0.52
C THR A 489 -9.80 -11.05 0.83
N LEU A 490 -8.65 -11.73 0.85
CA LEU A 490 -7.91 -12.10 2.06
C LEU A 490 -6.79 -11.10 2.39
N SER A 491 -6.61 -10.07 1.55
CA SER A 491 -5.57 -9.07 1.77
C SER A 491 -5.77 -8.34 3.10
N PRO A 492 -4.69 -8.06 3.86
CA PRO A 492 -4.77 -7.31 5.10
C PRO A 492 -5.47 -5.95 4.88
N PRO A 493 -6.57 -5.67 5.61
CA PRO A 493 -7.28 -4.39 5.50
C PRO A 493 -6.43 -3.23 5.99
N ILE A 494 -6.74 -2.03 5.53
CA ILE A 494 -6.21 -0.80 6.14
C ILE A 494 -6.86 -0.62 7.52
N ARG A 495 -6.05 -0.41 8.57
CA ARG A 495 -6.50 -0.29 9.97
C ARG A 495 -5.81 0.84 10.71
N ARG A 496 -6.38 1.22 11.86
CA ARG A 496 -5.74 2.09 12.86
C ARG A 496 -4.75 1.26 13.68
N LEU A 497 -3.45 1.42 13.43
CA LEU A 497 -2.40 0.54 13.97
C LEU A 497 -1.44 1.25 14.93
N GLY A 498 -1.59 2.55 15.13
CA GLY A 498 -0.82 3.30 16.10
C GLY A 498 -1.46 4.64 16.46
N LEU A 499 -1.07 5.17 17.62
CA LEU A 499 -1.39 6.52 18.07
C LEU A 499 -0.10 7.25 18.41
N LEU A 500 0.05 8.47 17.89
CA LEU A 500 1.16 9.37 18.18
C LEU A 500 0.63 10.58 18.93
N LYS A 501 1.22 10.85 20.09
CA LYS A 501 0.95 12.07 20.86
C LYS A 501 1.68 13.25 20.23
N ALA A 502 1.13 14.44 20.37
CA ALA A 502 1.86 15.67 20.05
C ALA A 502 3.18 15.72 20.85
N LYS A 503 4.31 15.78 20.16
CA LYS A 503 5.64 16.00 20.75
C LYS A 503 5.83 17.45 21.14
N SER A 504 5.28 18.38 20.35
CA SER A 504 5.23 19.80 20.70
C SER A 504 4.04 20.51 20.06
N LEU A 505 3.65 21.64 20.66
CA LEU A 505 2.60 22.55 20.19
C LEU A 505 3.16 23.97 20.20
N LYS A 506 3.01 24.70 19.10
CA LYS A 506 3.44 26.10 18.97
C LYS A 506 2.34 26.94 18.35
N PHE A 507 2.15 28.16 18.84
CA PHE A 507 1.23 29.12 18.22
C PHE A 507 1.98 30.00 17.23
N ILE A 508 1.63 29.93 15.94
CA ILE A 508 2.32 30.63 14.85
C ILE A 508 1.25 31.18 13.91
N ASN A 509 1.34 32.49 13.60
CA ASN A 509 0.48 33.18 12.63
C ASN A 509 -1.04 32.96 12.82
N GLY A 510 -1.52 32.83 14.06
CA GLY A 510 -2.95 32.65 14.37
C GLY A 510 -3.42 31.19 14.44
N SER A 511 -2.53 30.23 14.25
CA SER A 511 -2.83 28.78 14.26
C SER A 511 -1.92 28.02 15.22
N TRP A 512 -2.35 26.83 15.64
CA TRP A 512 -1.55 25.90 16.44
C TRP A 512 -0.84 24.89 15.54
N ILE A 513 0.48 24.86 15.58
CA ILE A 513 1.31 23.89 14.87
C ILE A 513 1.65 22.74 15.82
N VAL A 514 1.21 21.55 15.45
CA VAL A 514 1.49 20.28 16.14
C VAL A 514 2.66 19.59 15.45
N ASP A 515 3.66 19.14 16.21
CA ASP A 515 4.71 18.22 15.73
C ASP A 515 4.53 16.85 16.40
N PHE A 516 4.30 15.79 15.63
CA PHE A 516 4.22 14.41 16.16
C PHE A 516 5.59 13.76 16.35
N GLY A 517 6.67 14.38 15.87
CA GLY A 517 8.03 13.88 15.95
C GLY A 517 8.35 12.73 15.00
N GLN A 518 7.38 12.33 14.16
CA GLN A 518 7.45 11.26 13.18
C GLN A 518 6.61 11.66 11.97
N ASN A 519 7.14 11.47 10.76
CA ASN A 519 6.37 11.53 9.52
C ASN A 519 5.68 10.18 9.27
N PHE A 520 4.35 10.16 9.13
CA PHE A 520 3.57 8.94 8.99
C PHE A 520 2.35 9.17 8.09
N ALA A 521 1.64 8.11 7.75
CA ALA A 521 0.38 8.23 7.01
C ALA A 521 -0.82 7.90 7.90
N GLY A 522 -1.90 8.68 7.77
CA GLY A 522 -3.11 8.56 8.57
C GLY A 522 -3.84 9.88 8.70
N PHE A 523 -4.36 10.19 9.88
CA PHE A 523 -5.11 11.43 10.11
C PHE A 523 -4.98 11.91 11.56
N ALA A 524 -5.46 13.11 11.85
CA ALA A 524 -5.53 13.62 13.21
C ALA A 524 -6.88 13.26 13.85
N LYS A 525 -6.84 12.82 15.10
CA LYS A 525 -7.97 12.72 16.00
C LYS A 525 -7.93 13.89 16.97
N ILE A 526 -9.02 14.64 17.04
CA ILE A 526 -9.14 15.80 17.93
C ILE A 526 -10.15 15.56 19.04
N ARG A 527 -9.89 16.16 20.19
CA ARG A 527 -10.85 16.45 21.23
C ARG A 527 -11.01 17.97 21.31
N VAL A 528 -12.23 18.46 21.18
CA VAL A 528 -12.49 19.90 21.11
C VAL A 528 -13.74 20.27 21.89
N LYS A 529 -13.75 21.46 22.47
CA LYS A 529 -14.94 22.05 23.10
C LYS A 529 -15.13 23.46 22.56
N GLY A 530 -16.35 23.78 22.14
CA GLY A 530 -16.67 25.05 21.51
C GLY A 530 -18.17 25.23 21.33
N ILE A 531 -18.56 26.24 20.56
CA ILE A 531 -19.98 26.54 20.30
C ILE A 531 -20.47 25.82 19.04
N ALA A 532 -21.77 25.53 18.97
CA ALA A 532 -22.38 24.95 17.78
C ALA A 532 -22.14 25.84 16.56
N GLY A 533 -21.70 25.24 15.44
CA GLY A 533 -21.37 25.95 14.21
C GLY A 533 -19.95 26.49 14.15
N GLN A 534 -19.17 26.41 15.23
CA GLN A 534 -17.74 26.73 15.19
C GLN A 534 -17.02 25.75 14.26
N LYS A 535 -16.22 26.30 13.33
CA LYS A 535 -15.41 25.54 12.38
C LYS A 535 -13.97 25.41 12.89
N VAL A 536 -13.45 24.18 12.91
CA VAL A 536 -12.04 23.85 13.16
C VAL A 536 -11.46 23.29 11.86
N THR A 537 -10.29 23.78 11.45
CA THR A 537 -9.63 23.34 10.22
C THR A 537 -8.23 22.83 10.54
N LEU A 538 -7.90 21.66 9.98
CA LEU A 538 -6.63 20.97 10.13
C LEU A 538 -5.95 20.87 8.77
N LYS A 539 -4.74 21.41 8.63
CA LYS A 539 -3.91 21.27 7.42
C LYS A 539 -2.69 20.44 7.71
N PHE A 540 -2.36 19.52 6.82
CA PHE A 540 -1.34 18.50 7.04
C PHE A 540 -0.09 18.80 6.19
N ALA A 541 1.10 18.57 6.77
CA ALA A 541 2.38 18.78 6.07
C ALA A 541 3.50 17.86 6.57
N GLU A 542 4.44 17.55 5.68
CA GLU A 542 5.66 16.80 6.02
C GLU A 542 6.76 17.68 6.63
N ILE A 543 6.80 18.96 6.24
CA ILE A 543 7.88 19.90 6.53
C ILE A 543 7.35 21.25 7.03
N LEU A 544 8.26 22.05 7.59
CA LEU A 544 7.99 23.40 8.08
C LEU A 544 8.80 24.42 7.29
N LYS A 545 8.26 25.63 7.17
CA LYS A 545 8.97 26.83 6.72
C LYS A 545 9.96 27.32 7.79
N PRO A 546 10.90 28.22 7.45
CA PRO A 546 11.83 28.79 8.41
C PRO A 546 11.18 29.51 9.61
N ASP A 547 9.97 30.06 9.43
CA ASP A 547 9.20 30.72 10.51
C ASP A 547 8.47 29.73 11.44
N GLY A 548 8.51 28.43 11.11
CA GLY A 548 7.87 27.34 11.85
C GLY A 548 6.42 27.05 11.45
N SER A 549 5.83 27.80 10.52
CA SER A 549 4.54 27.44 9.90
C SER A 549 4.70 26.24 8.98
N ILE A 550 3.61 25.54 8.66
CA ILE A 550 3.65 24.37 7.78
C ILE A 550 4.01 24.76 6.32
N ASP A 551 4.67 23.86 5.61
CA ASP A 551 4.89 23.97 4.17
C ASP A 551 4.21 22.82 3.41
N GLN A 552 3.23 23.19 2.57
CA GLN A 552 2.47 22.26 1.72
C GLN A 552 2.93 22.33 0.24
N ALA A 553 3.99 23.06 -0.08
CA ALA A 553 4.40 23.26 -1.48
C ALA A 553 4.74 21.95 -2.21
N ASN A 554 5.22 20.93 -1.47
CA ASN A 554 5.52 19.61 -2.04
C ASN A 554 4.29 18.68 -2.18
N LEU A 555 3.12 19.09 -1.66
CA LEU A 555 1.86 18.36 -1.84
C LEU A 555 1.22 18.62 -3.21
N ARG A 556 1.75 19.60 -3.95
CA ARG A 556 1.30 20.01 -5.28
C ARG A 556 -0.19 20.35 -5.26
N GLY A 557 -1.03 19.63 -6.00
CA GLY A 557 -2.47 19.88 -6.08
C GLY A 557 -3.30 19.34 -4.91
N ALA A 558 -2.76 18.50 -4.03
CA ALA A 558 -3.51 17.94 -2.91
C ALA A 558 -3.70 18.98 -1.80
N LEU A 559 -4.95 19.23 -1.40
CA LEU A 559 -5.23 20.20 -0.33
C LEU A 559 -4.82 19.69 1.06
N ALA A 560 -4.93 18.37 1.29
CA ALA A 560 -4.68 17.71 2.56
C ALA A 560 -5.21 18.53 3.75
N THR A 561 -6.52 18.77 3.75
CA THR A 561 -7.20 19.66 4.69
C THR A 561 -8.51 19.04 5.17
N ASP A 562 -8.64 18.93 6.49
CA ASP A 562 -9.85 18.44 7.13
C ASP A 562 -10.60 19.58 7.84
N THR A 563 -11.93 19.53 7.81
CA THR A 563 -12.78 20.47 8.54
C THR A 563 -13.75 19.75 9.47
N TYR A 564 -13.87 20.25 10.71
CA TYR A 564 -14.91 19.84 11.64
C TYR A 564 -15.76 21.03 12.10
N VAL A 565 -17.09 20.95 11.92
CA VAL A 565 -18.06 21.92 12.44
C VAL A 565 -18.73 21.33 13.68
N LEU A 566 -18.56 22.01 14.81
CA LEU A 566 -19.01 21.53 16.13
C LEU A 566 -20.53 21.54 16.26
N LYS A 567 -21.07 20.58 17.01
CA LYS A 567 -22.48 20.57 17.46
C LYS A 567 -22.71 21.31 18.78
N GLY A 568 -21.65 21.71 19.48
CA GLY A 568 -21.69 22.45 20.72
C GLY A 568 -21.96 21.59 21.95
N ASP A 569 -21.43 20.35 21.99
CA ASP A 569 -21.61 19.47 23.14
C ASP A 569 -20.92 20.05 24.39
N PRO A 570 -21.64 20.31 25.50
CA PRO A 570 -21.05 20.82 26.73
C PRO A 570 -19.96 19.91 27.33
N ALA A 571 -20.00 18.60 27.06
CA ALA A 571 -19.01 17.62 27.49
C ALA A 571 -17.73 17.60 26.61
N GLY A 572 -17.75 18.30 25.46
CA GLY A 572 -16.71 18.24 24.44
C GLY A 572 -16.96 17.14 23.41
N GLU A 573 -16.36 17.31 22.24
CA GLU A 573 -16.55 16.49 21.05
C GLU A 573 -15.24 15.77 20.71
N VAL A 574 -15.34 14.55 20.17
CA VAL A 574 -14.20 13.78 19.66
C VAL A 574 -14.47 13.44 18.21
N TRP A 575 -13.52 13.78 17.35
CA TRP A 575 -13.65 13.59 15.92
C TRP A 575 -12.36 13.11 15.28
N GLU A 576 -12.52 12.28 14.26
CA GLU A 576 -11.50 11.83 13.31
C GLU A 576 -12.20 11.60 11.96
N PRO A 577 -11.53 11.84 10.82
CA PRO A 577 -12.11 11.60 9.51
C PRO A 577 -12.35 10.10 9.26
N ARG A 578 -13.22 9.79 8.30
CA ARG A 578 -13.63 8.42 7.98
C ARG A 578 -13.11 7.93 6.63
N PHE A 579 -13.03 8.82 5.64
CA PHE A 579 -12.86 8.45 4.24
C PHE A 579 -11.71 9.17 3.52
N THR A 580 -10.75 9.72 4.29
CA THR A 580 -9.50 10.29 3.77
C THR A 580 -8.28 9.82 4.56
N TYR A 581 -7.09 10.14 4.08
CA TYR A 581 -5.84 10.08 4.84
C TYR A 581 -4.79 11.03 4.26
N HIS A 582 -3.77 11.33 5.06
CA HIS A 582 -2.70 12.28 4.76
C HIS A 582 -1.34 11.67 5.12
N GLY A 583 -0.28 12.07 4.42
CA GLY A 583 1.10 11.84 4.84
C GLY A 583 1.69 13.08 5.50
N PHE A 584 2.03 13.01 6.79
CA PHE A 584 2.43 14.19 7.54
C PHE A 584 3.24 13.88 8.80
N ARG A 585 3.97 14.90 9.25
CA ARG A 585 4.53 15.00 10.60
C ARG A 585 3.89 16.14 11.38
N TYR A 586 3.47 17.19 10.68
CA TYR A 586 2.97 18.42 11.25
C TYR A 586 1.51 18.65 10.89
N VAL A 587 0.77 19.25 11.82
CA VAL A 587 -0.62 19.68 11.60
C VAL A 587 -0.76 21.13 12.03
N GLU A 588 -1.27 21.98 11.16
CA GLU A 588 -1.75 23.32 11.50
C GLU A 588 -3.23 23.25 11.87
N ILE A 589 -3.60 23.70 13.06
CA ILE A 589 -4.97 23.75 13.55
C ILE A 589 -5.41 25.19 13.74
N SER A 590 -6.46 25.58 13.03
CA SER A 590 -7.10 26.90 13.12
C SER A 590 -8.56 26.80 13.57
N GLY A 591 -9.13 27.91 14.02
CA GLY A 591 -10.52 27.96 14.52
C GLY A 591 -10.70 27.56 15.99
N LEU A 592 -9.61 27.30 16.72
CA LEU A 592 -9.63 27.07 18.17
C LEU A 592 -9.44 28.39 18.95
N SER A 593 -10.31 28.65 19.92
CA SER A 593 -10.23 29.84 20.78
C SER A 593 -9.20 29.71 21.91
N ASN A 594 -8.83 28.49 22.27
CA ASN A 594 -7.86 28.18 23.33
C ASN A 594 -6.81 27.20 22.82
N ALA A 595 -5.67 27.14 23.52
CA ALA A 595 -4.65 26.13 23.25
C ALA A 595 -5.21 24.72 23.44
N PRO A 596 -5.04 23.80 22.47
CA PRO A 596 -5.34 22.40 22.70
C PRO A 596 -4.32 21.81 23.69
N ALA A 597 -4.75 20.87 24.54
CA ALA A 597 -3.79 20.09 25.32
C ALA A 597 -3.05 19.09 24.39
N PRO A 598 -1.83 18.63 24.73
CA PRO A 598 -1.13 17.63 23.93
C PRO A 598 -1.91 16.32 23.70
N ASP A 599 -2.75 15.92 24.65
CA ASP A 599 -3.61 14.74 24.54
C ASP A 599 -4.94 15.01 23.80
N ASP A 600 -5.24 16.26 23.46
CA ASP A 600 -6.42 16.65 22.67
C ASP A 600 -6.18 16.46 21.17
N VAL A 601 -4.94 16.28 20.73
CA VAL A 601 -4.60 16.05 19.32
C VAL A 601 -3.69 14.83 19.20
N MET A 602 -4.17 13.81 18.52
CA MET A 602 -3.47 12.55 18.33
C MET A 602 -3.31 12.24 16.85
N GLY A 603 -2.11 11.83 16.43
CA GLY A 603 -1.87 11.28 15.11
C GLY A 603 -2.28 9.81 15.09
N VAL A 604 -3.27 9.46 14.28
CA VAL A 604 -3.72 8.07 14.10
C VAL A 604 -2.95 7.49 12.93
N VAL A 605 -2.05 6.55 13.20
CA VAL A 605 -1.27 5.85 12.17
C VAL A 605 -2.15 4.79 11.54
N ILE A 606 -2.30 4.85 10.22
CA ILE A 606 -3.03 3.83 9.46
C ILE A 606 -2.14 3.23 8.38
N HIS A 607 -2.36 1.96 8.08
CA HIS A 607 -1.82 1.23 6.93
C HIS A 607 -2.51 -0.13 6.79
N SER A 608 -2.28 -0.83 5.69
CA SER A 608 -2.61 -2.26 5.55
C SER A 608 -1.99 -3.04 6.70
N ASP A 609 -2.79 -3.87 7.38
CA ASP A 609 -2.40 -4.62 8.59
C ASP A 609 -1.48 -5.81 8.31
N THR A 610 -0.39 -5.54 7.61
CA THR A 610 0.73 -6.46 7.46
C THR A 610 1.41 -6.61 8.82
N SER A 611 1.58 -7.85 9.27
CA SER A 611 2.20 -8.12 10.57
C SER A 611 3.69 -7.84 10.51
N ARG A 612 4.26 -7.21 11.54
CA ARG A 612 5.72 -7.02 11.60
C ARG A 612 6.43 -8.36 11.81
N THR A 613 7.34 -8.72 10.91
CA THR A 613 8.11 -9.97 10.95
C THR A 613 9.59 -9.73 11.28
N GLY A 614 10.11 -8.53 11.02
CA GLY A 614 11.52 -8.18 11.19
C GLY A 614 11.80 -7.20 12.32
N HIS A 615 12.81 -7.52 13.12
CA HIS A 615 13.36 -6.67 14.18
C HIS A 615 14.89 -6.64 14.09
N LEU A 616 15.43 -5.56 13.53
CA LEU A 616 16.86 -5.34 13.40
C LEU A 616 17.46 -4.68 14.65
N ARG A 617 18.67 -5.10 15.03
CA ARG A 617 19.48 -4.51 16.11
C ARG A 617 20.89 -4.28 15.58
N ILE A 618 21.30 -3.04 15.38
CA ILE A 618 22.65 -2.67 14.93
C ILE A 618 23.30 -1.74 15.94
N GLY A 619 24.57 -1.99 16.27
CA GLY A 619 25.33 -1.20 17.26
C GLY A 619 25.67 0.22 16.85
N HIS A 620 25.24 0.67 15.66
CA HIS A 620 25.52 2.00 15.13
C HIS A 620 24.23 2.81 14.87
N PRO A 621 24.10 4.02 15.42
CA PRO A 621 22.85 4.78 15.41
C PRO A 621 22.38 5.18 14.00
N ILE A 622 23.29 5.46 13.07
CA ILE A 622 22.92 5.82 11.69
C ILE A 622 22.18 4.67 10.99
N ILE A 623 22.75 3.45 11.00
CA ILE A 623 22.14 2.28 10.35
C ILE A 623 20.85 1.89 11.08
N GLN A 624 20.85 1.96 12.41
CA GLN A 624 19.67 1.68 13.23
C GLN A 624 18.51 2.64 12.91
N THR A 625 18.79 3.92 12.73
CA THR A 625 17.79 4.95 12.38
C THR A 625 17.35 4.82 10.93
N LEU A 626 18.25 4.52 10.00
CA LEU A 626 17.91 4.25 8.60
C LEU A 626 16.90 3.10 8.48
N TRP A 627 17.08 2.02 9.23
CA TRP A 627 16.11 0.93 9.27
C TRP A 627 14.74 1.38 9.80
N GLN A 628 14.72 2.16 10.88
CA GLN A 628 13.47 2.69 11.44
C GLN A 628 12.76 3.59 10.42
N ASN A 629 13.50 4.47 9.73
CA ASN A 629 12.98 5.34 8.69
C ASN A 629 12.39 4.53 7.52
N SER A 630 13.10 3.51 7.04
CA SER A 630 12.62 2.61 5.99
C SER A 630 11.35 1.85 6.41
N LEU A 631 11.27 1.37 7.66
CA LEU A 631 10.07 0.72 8.19
C LEU A 631 8.88 1.68 8.26
N TRP A 632 9.10 2.93 8.69
CA TRP A 632 8.04 3.94 8.69
C TRP A 632 7.58 4.30 7.28
N SER A 633 8.50 4.43 6.32
CA SER A 633 8.16 4.66 4.93
C SER A 633 7.38 3.51 4.30
N GLN A 634 7.71 2.26 4.65
CA GLN A 634 6.92 1.11 4.24
C GLN A 634 5.50 1.18 4.80
N LYS A 635 5.35 1.40 6.12
CA LYS A 635 4.03 1.53 6.76
C LYS A 635 3.20 2.61 6.08
N SER A 636 3.77 3.80 5.91
CA SER A 636 3.07 4.93 5.31
C SER A 636 2.53 4.66 3.91
N ASN A 637 3.22 3.82 3.15
CA ASN A 637 2.94 3.60 1.73
C ASN A 637 2.25 2.27 1.43
N PHE A 638 1.93 1.46 2.43
CA PHE A 638 1.18 0.23 2.23
C PHE A 638 -0.28 0.51 2.55
N MET A 639 -1.01 1.10 1.58
CA MET A 639 -2.38 1.58 1.71
C MET A 639 -3.33 0.81 0.78
N GLY A 640 -3.41 -0.51 0.97
CA GLY A 640 -4.09 -1.43 0.05
C GLY A 640 -3.30 -1.73 -1.23
N ILE A 641 -2.53 -0.76 -1.73
CA ILE A 641 -1.47 -0.89 -2.75
C ILE A 641 -0.15 -0.31 -2.20
N PRO A 642 1.02 -0.68 -2.76
CA PRO A 642 2.30 -0.07 -2.40
C PRO A 642 2.47 1.26 -3.14
N THR A 643 2.10 2.37 -2.50
CA THR A 643 2.17 3.71 -3.08
C THR A 643 3.61 4.22 -3.12
N ASP A 644 3.94 5.08 -4.08
CA ASP A 644 5.23 5.78 -4.10
C ASP A 644 5.41 6.68 -2.86
N CYS A 645 4.40 7.50 -2.59
CA CYS A 645 4.36 8.43 -1.48
C CYS A 645 2.92 8.59 -0.93
N PRO A 646 2.73 8.98 0.35
CA PRO A 646 1.40 9.00 0.97
C PRO A 646 0.69 10.38 1.02
N GLN A 647 1.32 11.45 0.55
CA GLN A 647 0.95 12.84 0.88
C GLN A 647 0.42 13.66 -0.29
N ARG A 648 1.11 13.66 -1.44
CA ARG A 648 0.80 14.54 -2.58
C ARG A 648 -0.30 13.95 -3.47
N ASP A 649 -0.67 14.69 -4.51
CA ASP A 649 -1.58 14.28 -5.60
C ASP A 649 -0.94 13.20 -6.51
N GLU A 650 -0.63 12.03 -5.94
CA GLU A 650 -0.05 10.87 -6.62
C GLU A 650 -0.52 9.58 -5.96
N ARG A 651 0.19 9.06 -4.95
CA ARG A 651 -0.21 7.88 -4.16
C ARG A 651 -0.53 6.68 -5.06
N LEU A 652 0.28 6.48 -6.09
CA LEU A 652 0.05 5.47 -7.12
C LEU A 652 0.93 4.26 -6.86
N GLY A 653 0.46 3.08 -7.30
CA GLY A 653 1.23 1.84 -7.21
C GLY A 653 2.35 1.79 -8.24
N TRP A 654 3.39 2.59 -8.05
CA TRP A 654 4.55 2.65 -8.94
C TRP A 654 5.37 1.37 -8.87
N MET A 655 5.51 0.73 -10.03
CA MET A 655 6.08 -0.60 -10.13
C MET A 655 7.59 -0.62 -9.88
N GLY A 656 8.33 0.39 -10.33
CA GLY A 656 9.78 0.49 -10.13
C GLY A 656 10.17 0.64 -8.67
N ASP A 657 9.42 1.46 -7.93
CA ASP A 657 9.57 1.64 -6.49
C ASP A 657 9.38 0.32 -5.75
N ALA A 658 8.30 -0.40 -6.06
CA ALA A 658 8.02 -1.69 -5.44
C ALA A 658 9.08 -2.75 -5.80
N HIS A 659 9.52 -2.78 -7.07
CA HIS A 659 10.57 -3.67 -7.55
C HIS A 659 11.84 -3.56 -6.70
N VAL A 660 12.32 -2.34 -6.46
CA VAL A 660 13.57 -2.14 -5.73
C VAL A 660 13.43 -2.44 -4.23
N PHE A 661 12.23 -2.24 -3.66
CA PHE A 661 12.03 -2.28 -2.21
C PHE A 661 11.55 -3.64 -1.66
N TRP A 662 11.02 -4.53 -2.50
CA TRP A 662 10.27 -5.71 -2.02
C TRP A 662 11.06 -6.64 -1.09
N ASP A 663 12.37 -6.74 -1.29
CA ASP A 663 13.24 -7.54 -0.45
C ASP A 663 13.31 -7.00 1.00
N ALA A 664 13.45 -5.68 1.17
CA ALA A 664 13.37 -5.03 2.47
C ALA A 664 11.96 -5.12 3.05
N ALA A 665 10.94 -4.94 2.22
CA ALA A 665 9.55 -4.98 2.62
C ALA A 665 9.17 -6.31 3.29
N ALA A 666 9.58 -7.42 2.67
CA ALA A 666 9.26 -8.78 3.10
C ALA A 666 10.09 -9.26 4.31
N PHE A 667 11.18 -8.57 4.64
CA PHE A 667 11.88 -8.73 5.93
C PHE A 667 11.17 -7.97 7.05
N ASN A 668 10.79 -6.72 6.79
CA ASN A 668 10.19 -5.85 7.79
C ASN A 668 8.80 -6.36 8.23
N MET A 669 7.96 -6.75 7.28
CA MET A 669 6.55 -7.08 7.49
C MET A 669 6.13 -8.27 6.62
N ASP A 670 5.05 -8.96 7.00
CA ASP A 670 4.42 -10.01 6.20
C ASP A 670 3.66 -9.39 5.04
N VAL A 671 4.27 -9.41 3.85
CA VAL A 671 3.70 -8.86 2.61
C VAL A 671 3.08 -9.95 1.73
N SER A 672 2.92 -11.18 2.21
CA SER A 672 2.50 -12.33 1.39
C SER A 672 1.12 -12.13 0.72
N ALA A 673 0.05 -12.08 1.51
CA ALA A 673 -1.31 -11.87 1.01
C ALA A 673 -1.49 -10.49 0.36
N PHE A 674 -0.75 -9.48 0.82
CA PHE A 674 -0.70 -8.15 0.21
C PHE A 674 -0.15 -8.21 -1.23
N THR A 675 0.95 -8.95 -1.44
CA THR A 675 1.54 -9.14 -2.77
C THR A 675 0.60 -9.90 -3.69
N GLN A 676 -0.02 -10.99 -3.23
CA GLN A 676 -0.96 -11.75 -4.06
C GLN A 676 -2.10 -10.89 -4.58
N ARG A 677 -2.67 -10.04 -3.70
CA ARG A 677 -3.71 -9.09 -4.09
C ARG A 677 -3.20 -8.05 -5.09
N TRP A 678 -2.07 -7.40 -4.82
CA TRP A 678 -1.56 -6.36 -5.70
C TRP A 678 -1.12 -6.90 -7.06
N MET A 679 -0.56 -8.11 -7.10
CA MET A 679 -0.22 -8.78 -8.37
C MET A 679 -1.46 -9.05 -9.23
N ALA A 680 -2.65 -9.16 -8.65
CA ALA A 680 -3.88 -9.19 -9.43
C ALA A 680 -4.18 -7.84 -10.10
N ASP A 681 -3.86 -6.71 -9.44
CA ASP A 681 -3.99 -5.37 -10.04
C ASP A 681 -2.94 -5.17 -11.15
N VAL A 682 -1.73 -5.72 -10.98
CA VAL A 682 -0.68 -5.73 -12.01
C VAL A 682 -1.12 -6.49 -13.26
N ARG A 683 -1.75 -7.66 -13.10
CA ARG A 683 -2.33 -8.41 -14.23
C ARG A 683 -3.46 -7.65 -14.91
N ASP A 684 -4.32 -7.01 -14.13
CA ASP A 684 -5.40 -6.16 -14.67
C ASP A 684 -4.84 -4.94 -15.43
N ALA A 685 -3.69 -4.42 -15.02
CA ALA A 685 -3.02 -3.30 -15.69
C ALA A 685 -2.17 -3.72 -16.91
N GLN A 686 -1.93 -5.02 -17.11
CA GLN A 686 -1.11 -5.53 -18.22
C GLN A 686 -1.78 -5.22 -19.56
N TRP A 687 -0.99 -4.71 -20.49
CA TRP A 687 -1.44 -4.41 -21.84
C TRP A 687 -1.69 -5.70 -22.64
N PRO A 688 -2.63 -5.69 -23.63
CA PRO A 688 -2.92 -6.86 -24.45
C PRO A 688 -1.72 -7.45 -25.22
N ASN A 689 -0.67 -6.64 -25.44
CA ASN A 689 0.58 -7.09 -26.08
C ASN A 689 1.56 -7.79 -25.13
N GLY A 690 1.20 -7.95 -23.85
CA GLY A 690 2.03 -8.58 -22.81
C GLY A 690 2.89 -7.62 -22.00
N ALA A 691 2.98 -6.33 -22.36
CA ALA A 691 3.73 -5.37 -21.58
C ALA A 691 3.06 -5.07 -20.23
N PHE A 692 3.79 -5.15 -19.12
CA PHE A 692 3.32 -4.61 -17.84
C PHE A 692 3.38 -3.08 -17.86
N ALA A 693 2.36 -2.44 -17.31
CA ALA A 693 2.36 -0.99 -17.06
C ALA A 693 3.37 -0.62 -15.96
N PHE A 694 3.78 0.66 -15.91
CA PHE A 694 4.69 1.18 -14.89
C PHE A 694 3.98 1.61 -13.59
N ILE A 695 2.64 1.65 -13.58
CA ILE A 695 1.78 1.79 -12.40
C ILE A 695 0.67 0.73 -12.40
N ALA A 696 0.30 0.25 -11.21
CA ALA A 696 -0.80 -0.67 -11.01
C ALA A 696 -1.56 -0.36 -9.70
N PRO A 697 -2.90 -0.16 -9.72
CA PRO A 697 -3.78 -0.06 -10.89
C PRO A 697 -3.37 1.07 -11.84
N ASN A 698 -3.49 0.83 -13.15
CA ASN A 698 -3.12 1.84 -14.15
C ASN A 698 -4.25 2.85 -14.34
N SER A 699 -4.15 4.00 -13.69
CA SER A 699 -5.05 5.16 -13.88
C SER A 699 -4.71 6.01 -15.10
N MET A 700 -3.56 5.78 -15.75
CA MET A 700 -3.06 6.61 -16.86
C MET A 700 -3.28 5.97 -18.23
N ARG A 701 -4.36 5.21 -18.43
CA ARG A 701 -4.59 4.43 -19.66
C ARG A 701 -4.67 5.26 -20.93
N ASP A 702 -5.22 6.47 -20.82
CA ASP A 702 -5.41 7.39 -21.95
C ASP A 702 -4.09 8.03 -22.42
N THR A 703 -3.10 8.12 -21.53
CA THR A 703 -1.88 8.91 -21.75
C THR A 703 -0.60 8.08 -21.78
N ALA A 704 -0.59 6.94 -21.07
CA ALA A 704 0.57 6.08 -20.98
C ALA A 704 0.76 5.30 -22.28
N PRO A 705 2.00 5.13 -22.78
CA PRO A 705 2.24 4.25 -23.92
C PRO A 705 1.96 2.79 -23.54
N ASN A 706 1.41 2.02 -24.50
CA ASN A 706 1.19 0.57 -24.37
C ASN A 706 2.52 -0.21 -24.51
N GLN A 707 3.50 0.14 -23.70
CA GLN A 707 4.89 -0.31 -23.72
C GLN A 707 5.38 -0.56 -22.29
N ALA A 708 6.52 -1.24 -22.16
CA ALA A 708 7.10 -1.58 -20.86
C ALA A 708 8.31 -0.69 -20.56
N SER A 709 8.32 -0.09 -19.38
CA SER A 709 9.46 0.69 -18.87
C SER A 709 10.45 -0.22 -18.15
N PRO A 710 11.71 -0.34 -18.61
CA PRO A 710 12.70 -1.19 -17.94
C PRO A 710 12.95 -0.80 -16.49
N GLY A 711 12.97 -1.77 -15.58
CA GLY A 711 13.10 -1.55 -14.15
C GLY A 711 11.79 -1.21 -13.43
N TRP A 712 10.74 -0.83 -14.16
CA TRP A 712 9.38 -0.67 -13.61
C TRP A 712 8.52 -1.88 -13.97
N ALA A 713 8.37 -2.18 -15.26
CA ALA A 713 7.57 -3.31 -15.74
C ALA A 713 8.06 -4.66 -15.20
N ASP A 714 9.37 -4.79 -14.97
CA ASP A 714 10.00 -5.98 -14.39
C ASP A 714 9.46 -6.35 -13.01
N ALA A 715 8.87 -5.41 -12.27
CA ALA A 715 8.21 -5.69 -10.98
C ALA A 715 7.16 -6.80 -11.11
N GLY A 716 6.49 -6.90 -12.28
CA GLY A 716 5.52 -7.95 -12.55
C GLY A 716 6.09 -9.37 -12.51
N VAL A 717 7.41 -9.52 -12.67
CA VAL A 717 8.15 -10.79 -12.53
C VAL A 717 8.88 -10.88 -11.19
N ILE A 718 9.54 -9.80 -10.78
CA ILE A 718 10.42 -9.82 -9.62
C ILE A 718 9.65 -9.94 -8.30
N LEU A 719 8.48 -9.32 -8.17
CA LEU A 719 7.70 -9.44 -6.94
C LEU A 719 7.20 -10.85 -6.65
N PRO A 720 6.61 -11.59 -7.62
CA PRO A 720 6.30 -13.00 -7.45
C PRO A 720 7.54 -13.82 -7.05
N TRP A 721 8.68 -13.60 -7.70
CA TRP A 721 9.92 -14.30 -7.39
C TRP A 721 10.41 -14.01 -5.96
N THR A 722 10.51 -12.74 -5.56
CA THR A 722 10.95 -12.34 -4.21
C THR A 722 10.00 -12.87 -3.14
N THR A 723 8.69 -12.83 -3.39
CA THR A 723 7.67 -13.33 -2.46
C THR A 723 7.79 -14.84 -2.30
N TRP A 724 7.95 -15.59 -3.39
CA TRP A 724 8.19 -17.03 -3.30
C TRP A 724 9.50 -17.34 -2.57
N GLN A 725 10.60 -16.65 -2.87
CA GLN A 725 11.87 -16.81 -2.14
C GLN A 725 11.68 -16.59 -0.63
N ARG A 726 10.85 -15.62 -0.22
CA ARG A 726 10.65 -15.28 1.19
C ARG A 726 9.71 -16.25 1.92
N TYR A 727 8.62 -16.67 1.28
CA TYR A 727 7.52 -17.40 1.92
C TYR A 727 7.39 -18.87 1.47
N GLY A 728 8.10 -19.28 0.42
CA GLY A 728 8.14 -20.66 -0.07
C GLY A 728 6.86 -21.16 -0.76
N ASP A 729 5.81 -20.34 -0.85
CA ASP A 729 4.53 -20.67 -1.48
C ASP A 729 4.61 -20.48 -3.00
N THR A 730 4.32 -21.53 -3.77
CA THR A 730 4.41 -21.50 -5.24
C THR A 730 3.13 -20.99 -5.92
N ASP A 731 2.06 -20.73 -5.17
CA ASP A 731 0.79 -20.24 -5.72
C ASP A 731 0.94 -18.85 -6.36
N VAL A 732 1.76 -17.98 -5.76
CA VAL A 732 2.09 -16.66 -6.36
C VAL A 732 2.75 -16.80 -7.73
N ILE A 733 3.51 -17.87 -7.97
CA ILE A 733 4.09 -18.16 -9.29
C ILE A 733 2.98 -18.60 -10.24
N ASN A 734 2.15 -19.55 -9.82
CA ASN A 734 1.13 -20.14 -10.67
C ASN A 734 0.06 -19.13 -11.10
N GLN A 735 -0.39 -18.27 -10.18
CA GLN A 735 -1.36 -17.21 -10.46
C GLN A 735 -0.86 -16.16 -11.45
N ASN A 736 0.47 -16.00 -11.59
CA ASN A 736 1.08 -14.97 -12.41
C ASN A 736 1.82 -15.50 -13.63
N TRP A 737 1.91 -16.83 -13.80
CA TRP A 737 2.78 -17.45 -14.79
C TRP A 737 2.52 -16.96 -16.22
N GLU A 738 1.26 -16.94 -16.64
CA GLU A 738 0.87 -16.52 -17.99
C GLU A 738 1.22 -15.06 -18.25
N ALA A 739 0.90 -14.17 -17.31
CA ALA A 739 1.21 -12.74 -17.40
C ALA A 739 2.73 -12.50 -17.48
N MET A 740 3.51 -13.16 -16.63
CA MET A 740 4.97 -13.06 -16.62
C MET A 740 5.58 -13.60 -17.92
N SER A 741 5.10 -14.75 -18.40
CA SER A 741 5.56 -15.33 -19.67
C SER A 741 5.22 -14.43 -20.87
N ALA A 742 4.04 -13.80 -20.89
CA ALA A 742 3.64 -12.84 -21.91
C ALA A 742 4.57 -11.61 -21.93
N TYR A 743 4.96 -11.10 -20.75
CA TYR A 743 5.92 -10.02 -20.64
C TYR A 743 7.31 -10.39 -21.17
N ILE A 744 7.86 -11.56 -20.80
CA ILE A 744 9.13 -12.02 -21.34
C ILE A 744 9.04 -12.19 -22.87
N GLY A 745 7.91 -12.70 -23.37
CA GLY A 745 7.65 -12.83 -24.80
C GLY A 745 7.62 -11.48 -25.53
N TYR A 746 6.95 -10.47 -24.95
CA TYR A 746 6.92 -9.10 -25.45
C TYR A 746 8.32 -8.52 -25.59
N VAL A 747 9.15 -8.58 -24.53
CA VAL A 747 10.52 -8.05 -24.56
C VAL A 747 11.38 -8.82 -25.56
N ALA A 748 11.27 -10.15 -25.59
CA ALA A 748 12.03 -10.99 -26.52
C ALA A 748 11.70 -10.69 -28.00
N ALA A 749 10.44 -10.43 -28.33
CA ALA A 749 10.01 -10.07 -29.68
C ALA A 749 10.57 -8.72 -30.14
N LEU A 750 10.84 -7.80 -29.21
CA LEU A 750 11.48 -6.52 -29.51
C LEU A 750 13.02 -6.59 -29.56
N SER A 751 13.60 -7.70 -29.09
CA SER A 751 15.03 -7.86 -28.78
C SER A 751 15.65 -9.07 -29.49
N GLU A 752 15.38 -9.21 -30.79
CA GLU A 752 15.83 -10.36 -31.61
C GLU A 752 17.36 -10.51 -31.64
N ASP A 753 18.11 -9.43 -31.49
CA ASP A 753 19.57 -9.42 -31.41
C ASP A 753 20.12 -9.71 -30.00
N GLY A 754 19.23 -9.84 -29.00
CA GLY A 754 19.59 -10.03 -27.59
C GLY A 754 19.78 -8.73 -26.80
N ILE A 755 19.47 -7.56 -27.38
CA ILE A 755 19.52 -6.26 -26.72
C ILE A 755 18.13 -5.64 -26.68
N TRP A 756 17.66 -5.25 -25.50
CA TRP A 756 16.42 -4.49 -25.37
C TRP A 756 16.70 -3.01 -25.62
N SER A 757 16.41 -2.55 -26.84
CA SER A 757 16.68 -1.18 -27.33
C SER A 757 15.43 -0.45 -27.87
N LYS A 758 14.26 -1.09 -27.77
CA LYS A 758 13.00 -0.62 -28.38
C LYS A 758 11.84 -0.82 -27.43
N GLY A 759 10.83 0.05 -27.54
CA GLY A 759 9.57 -0.11 -26.80
C GLY A 759 9.70 0.04 -25.29
N HIS A 760 10.59 0.95 -24.84
CA HIS A 760 10.80 1.29 -23.42
C HIS A 760 9.69 2.18 -22.82
N GLY A 761 8.68 2.57 -23.60
CA GLY A 761 7.64 3.47 -23.13
C GLY A 761 8.23 4.77 -22.59
N TRP A 762 7.80 5.15 -21.39
CA TRP A 762 8.47 6.18 -20.61
C TRP A 762 9.65 5.56 -19.87
N ASP A 763 10.86 5.80 -20.38
CA ASP A 763 12.09 5.26 -19.81
C ASP A 763 12.61 6.19 -18.72
N PHE A 764 12.43 5.76 -17.47
CA PHE A 764 12.86 6.49 -16.28
C PHE A 764 14.35 6.28 -15.95
N GLY A 765 15.01 5.29 -16.59
CA GLY A 765 16.41 4.96 -16.33
C GLY A 765 16.73 4.72 -14.85
N ASP A 766 17.95 5.08 -14.45
CA ASP A 766 18.36 5.07 -13.05
C ASP A 766 17.86 6.33 -12.33
N TRP A 767 16.55 6.39 -12.13
CA TRP A 767 15.81 7.56 -11.64
C TRP A 767 16.44 8.18 -10.38
N LEU A 768 16.59 9.51 -10.39
CA LEU A 768 17.20 10.29 -9.31
C LEU A 768 18.67 9.94 -9.01
N ALA A 769 19.40 9.41 -10.00
CA ALA A 769 20.85 9.32 -9.97
C ALA A 769 21.50 10.71 -9.77
N LEU A 770 22.62 10.76 -9.07
CA LEU A 770 23.24 12.04 -8.66
C LEU A 770 24.00 12.75 -9.77
N ASP A 771 24.32 12.03 -10.85
CA ASP A 771 24.89 12.62 -12.07
C ASP A 771 23.79 13.23 -12.98
N SER A 772 22.51 13.14 -12.59
CA SER A 772 21.38 13.70 -13.35
C SER A 772 21.20 15.20 -13.12
N ARG A 773 20.80 15.94 -14.16
CA ARG A 773 20.32 17.33 -14.05
C ARG A 773 18.80 17.38 -13.89
N TRP A 774 18.11 16.47 -14.58
CA TRP A 774 16.69 16.19 -14.43
C TRP A 774 16.47 14.77 -13.94
N PRO A 775 15.42 14.49 -13.14
CA PRO A 775 15.24 13.18 -12.49
C PRO A 775 15.38 11.95 -13.39
N GLY A 776 14.94 12.05 -14.65
CA GLY A 776 14.97 10.98 -15.65
C GLY A 776 16.09 11.05 -16.67
N ASP A 777 17.11 11.90 -16.47
CA ASP A 777 18.27 11.90 -17.36
C ASP A 777 18.89 10.49 -17.41
N HIS A 778 19.16 10.00 -18.61
CA HIS A 778 19.80 8.70 -18.82
C HIS A 778 21.29 8.77 -18.47
N THR A 779 21.59 8.82 -17.17
CA THR A 779 22.96 8.79 -16.61
C THR A 779 23.66 7.45 -16.90
N THR A 780 22.88 6.39 -17.10
CA THR A 780 23.30 5.08 -17.58
C THR A 780 22.58 4.81 -18.91
N PRO A 781 23.24 4.21 -19.93
CA PRO A 781 22.60 3.99 -21.23
C PRO A 781 21.30 3.19 -21.11
N PRO A 782 20.18 3.64 -21.71
CA PRO A 782 18.87 3.00 -21.53
C PRO A 782 18.86 1.55 -22.01
N ASP A 783 19.48 1.24 -23.15
CA ASP A 783 19.57 -0.12 -23.69
C ASP A 783 20.36 -1.08 -22.77
N LEU A 784 21.34 -0.54 -22.04
CA LEU A 784 22.11 -1.29 -21.05
C LEU A 784 21.22 -1.64 -19.86
N VAL A 785 20.49 -0.64 -19.32
CA VAL A 785 19.54 -0.85 -18.22
C VAL A 785 18.45 -1.82 -18.65
N GLY A 786 17.83 -1.60 -19.81
CA GLY A 786 16.87 -2.47 -20.47
C GLY A 786 17.32 -3.92 -20.49
N THR A 787 18.44 -4.18 -21.15
CA THR A 787 18.97 -5.53 -21.32
C THR A 787 19.35 -6.18 -19.98
N ALA A 788 19.87 -5.40 -19.03
CA ALA A 788 20.20 -5.91 -17.69
C ALA A 788 18.95 -6.30 -16.87
N MET A 789 17.89 -5.49 -16.93
CA MET A 789 16.63 -5.80 -16.26
C MET A 789 15.94 -7.01 -16.90
N TRP A 790 15.98 -7.12 -18.23
CA TRP A 790 15.48 -8.29 -18.94
C TRP A 790 16.21 -9.58 -18.56
N LYS A 791 17.55 -9.51 -18.38
CA LYS A 791 18.33 -10.62 -17.82
C LYS A 791 17.84 -11.00 -16.43
N HIS A 792 17.62 -10.03 -15.54
CA HIS A 792 17.14 -10.29 -14.19
C HIS A 792 15.79 -11.01 -14.19
N SER A 793 14.81 -10.50 -14.95
CA SER A 793 13.48 -11.10 -15.11
C SER A 793 13.57 -12.52 -15.71
N THR A 794 14.46 -12.74 -16.68
CA THR A 794 14.68 -14.07 -17.28
C THR A 794 15.24 -15.08 -16.26
N LEU A 795 16.20 -14.66 -15.43
CA LEU A 795 16.75 -15.51 -14.36
C LEU A 795 15.71 -15.83 -13.29
N ALA A 796 14.89 -14.84 -12.90
CA ALA A 796 13.78 -15.06 -11.97
C ALA A 796 12.76 -16.07 -12.52
N MET A 797 12.41 -15.95 -13.81
CA MET A 797 11.53 -16.91 -14.49
C MET A 797 12.14 -18.32 -14.58
N LEU A 798 13.46 -18.43 -14.79
CA LEU A 798 14.17 -19.71 -14.78
C LEU A 798 14.08 -20.38 -13.39
N ASP A 799 14.29 -19.65 -12.30
CA ASP A 799 14.17 -20.20 -10.95
C ASP A 799 12.74 -20.64 -10.64
N MET A 800 11.75 -19.82 -10.99
CA MET A 800 10.33 -20.15 -10.81
C MET A 800 9.91 -21.35 -11.68
N ALA A 801 10.44 -21.47 -12.91
CA ALA A 801 10.22 -22.62 -13.78
C ALA A 801 10.71 -23.91 -13.13
N LYS A 802 11.91 -23.89 -12.53
CA LYS A 802 12.47 -25.03 -11.80
C LYS A 802 11.61 -25.40 -10.59
N ALA A 803 11.23 -24.40 -9.78
CA ALA A 803 10.43 -24.59 -8.58
C ALA A 803 9.07 -25.25 -8.86
N THR A 804 8.48 -24.91 -10.00
CA THR A 804 7.18 -25.39 -10.44
C THR A 804 7.24 -26.51 -11.48
N LYS A 805 8.44 -27.06 -11.72
CA LYS A 805 8.70 -28.21 -12.59
C LYS A 805 8.27 -28.00 -14.06
N ARG A 806 8.37 -26.76 -14.56
CA ARG A 806 8.05 -26.39 -15.96
C ARG A 806 9.27 -26.59 -16.88
N GLN A 807 9.58 -27.84 -17.21
CA GLN A 807 10.83 -28.22 -17.89
C GLN A 807 11.11 -27.47 -19.21
N LYS A 808 10.10 -27.30 -20.08
CA LYS A 808 10.28 -26.55 -21.34
C LYS A 808 10.68 -25.10 -21.10
N ALA A 809 10.08 -24.45 -20.09
CA ALA A 809 10.42 -23.08 -19.72
C ALA A 809 11.82 -22.98 -19.13
N VAL A 810 12.28 -24.01 -18.39
CA VAL A 810 13.68 -24.08 -17.91
C VAL A 810 14.65 -24.04 -19.10
N GLU A 811 14.39 -24.83 -20.15
CA GLU A 811 15.23 -24.86 -21.35
C GLU A 811 15.18 -23.53 -22.12
N ASP A 812 13.99 -22.95 -22.30
CA ASP A 812 13.80 -21.70 -23.03
C ASP A 812 14.48 -20.52 -22.34
N TYR A 813 14.27 -20.36 -21.03
CA TYR A 813 14.86 -19.26 -20.28
C TYR A 813 16.35 -19.43 -20.05
N THR A 814 16.88 -20.66 -20.02
CA THR A 814 18.33 -20.90 -20.02
C THR A 814 18.96 -20.40 -21.32
N ARG A 815 18.43 -20.81 -22.49
CA ARG A 815 18.92 -20.33 -23.80
C ARG A 815 18.80 -18.82 -23.93
N LEU A 816 17.68 -18.25 -23.47
CA LEU A 816 17.48 -16.81 -23.53
C LEU A 816 18.50 -16.07 -22.67
N ALA A 817 18.74 -16.55 -21.45
CA ALA A 817 19.73 -15.99 -20.54
C ALA A 817 21.14 -15.99 -21.17
N GLU A 818 21.56 -17.08 -21.82
CA GLU A 818 22.87 -17.19 -22.49
C GLU A 818 22.99 -16.27 -23.70
N LYS A 819 21.90 -16.12 -24.48
CA LYS A 819 21.83 -15.17 -25.59
C LYS A 819 22.03 -13.73 -25.12
N ILE A 820 21.35 -13.35 -24.03
CA ILE A 820 21.48 -12.02 -23.43
C ILE A 820 22.92 -11.79 -22.93
N ASP A 821 23.54 -12.76 -22.25
CA ASP A 821 24.92 -12.63 -21.77
C ASP A 821 25.90 -12.33 -22.91
N THR A 822 25.77 -13.09 -24.00
CA THR A 822 26.63 -12.94 -25.18
C THR A 822 26.42 -11.58 -25.85
N ALA A 823 25.16 -11.17 -26.04
CA ALA A 823 24.83 -9.90 -26.68
C ALA A 823 25.26 -8.71 -25.82
N PHE A 824 24.96 -8.72 -24.51
CA PHE A 824 25.32 -7.67 -23.58
C PHE A 824 26.82 -7.47 -23.49
N ALA A 825 27.59 -8.56 -23.31
CA ALA A 825 29.04 -8.48 -23.22
C ALA A 825 29.65 -7.86 -24.48
N LYS A 826 29.14 -8.22 -25.67
CA LYS A 826 29.56 -7.64 -26.95
C LYS A 826 29.20 -6.16 -27.09
N ALA A 827 28.01 -5.76 -26.64
CA ALA A 827 27.48 -4.41 -26.84
C ALA A 827 28.02 -3.40 -25.82
N PHE A 828 28.23 -3.81 -24.57
CA PHE A 828 28.42 -2.90 -23.45
C PHE A 828 29.70 -3.13 -22.63
N ILE A 829 30.48 -4.19 -22.88
CA ILE A 829 31.74 -4.40 -22.17
C ILE A 829 32.91 -4.11 -23.11
N HIS A 830 33.61 -3.02 -22.83
CA HIS A 830 34.77 -2.60 -23.62
C HIS A 830 35.99 -3.49 -23.34
N PRO A 831 36.98 -3.56 -24.26
CA PRO A 831 38.20 -4.36 -24.07
C PRO A 831 38.99 -3.96 -22.82
N ASP A 832 38.89 -2.70 -22.40
CA ASP A 832 39.53 -2.19 -21.18
C ASP A 832 38.72 -2.46 -19.91
N ALA A 833 37.65 -3.27 -19.99
CA ALA A 833 36.69 -3.59 -18.92
C ALA A 833 35.81 -2.42 -18.45
N THR A 834 35.76 -1.31 -19.19
CA THR A 834 34.72 -0.29 -18.96
C THR A 834 33.35 -0.86 -19.35
N VAL A 835 32.31 -0.60 -18.55
CA VAL A 835 30.94 -1.00 -18.85
C VAL A 835 30.13 0.20 -19.32
N GLY A 836 29.57 0.13 -20.53
CA GLY A 836 28.77 1.18 -21.15
C GLY A 836 29.52 2.51 -21.20
N ASN A 837 28.98 3.53 -20.52
CA ASN A 837 29.58 4.86 -20.37
C ASN A 837 30.41 5.02 -19.08
N GLY A 838 30.67 3.95 -18.33
CA GLY A 838 31.40 3.99 -17.07
C GLY A 838 30.60 4.50 -15.86
N SER A 839 29.27 4.58 -15.95
CA SER A 839 28.39 4.88 -14.81
C SER A 839 28.46 3.79 -13.73
N GLN A 840 28.32 4.19 -12.46
CA GLN A 840 28.32 3.24 -11.34
C GLN A 840 27.19 2.21 -11.48
N THR A 841 25.99 2.65 -11.87
CA THR A 841 24.84 1.76 -12.08
C THR A 841 25.08 0.77 -13.21
N GLY A 842 25.68 1.18 -14.33
CA GLY A 842 26.06 0.25 -15.40
C GLY A 842 26.95 -0.89 -14.90
N TYR A 843 27.99 -0.57 -14.13
CA TYR A 843 28.85 -1.58 -13.49
C TYR A 843 28.09 -2.48 -12.50
N ILE A 844 27.28 -1.88 -11.64
CA ILE A 844 26.52 -2.59 -10.60
C ILE A 844 25.58 -3.61 -11.24
N LEU A 845 24.76 -3.20 -12.21
CA LEU A 845 23.80 -4.09 -12.87
C LEU A 845 24.50 -5.21 -13.63
N ALA A 846 25.58 -4.90 -14.37
CA ALA A 846 26.35 -5.90 -15.10
C ALA A 846 26.96 -6.97 -14.17
N LEU A 847 27.53 -6.54 -13.03
CA LEU A 847 28.11 -7.44 -12.03
C LEU A 847 27.05 -8.22 -11.27
N ARG A 848 25.91 -7.59 -10.93
CA ARG A 848 24.85 -8.21 -10.14
C ARG A 848 24.12 -9.32 -10.90
N TYR A 849 23.86 -9.12 -12.18
CA TYR A 849 23.10 -10.07 -13.02
C TYR A 849 24.00 -10.99 -13.84
N ASN A 850 25.29 -11.09 -13.49
CA ASN A 850 26.28 -11.97 -14.10
C ASN A 850 26.43 -11.78 -15.62
N LEU A 851 26.32 -10.53 -16.09
CA LEU A 851 26.48 -10.17 -17.50
C LEU A 851 27.96 -9.96 -17.89
N VAL A 852 28.85 -9.88 -16.89
CA VAL A 852 30.28 -9.72 -17.10
C VAL A 852 30.95 -11.09 -17.27
N PRO A 853 31.72 -11.31 -18.35
CA PRO A 853 32.50 -12.53 -18.52
C PRO A 853 33.38 -12.82 -17.29
N PRO A 854 33.47 -14.08 -16.81
CA PRO A 854 34.14 -14.40 -15.56
C PRO A 854 35.57 -13.85 -15.44
N GLN A 855 36.33 -13.85 -16.53
CA GLN A 855 37.71 -13.36 -16.60
C GLN A 855 37.86 -11.84 -16.47
N LEU A 856 36.81 -11.06 -16.79
CA LEU A 856 36.81 -9.60 -16.67
C LEU A 856 36.21 -9.12 -15.34
N ARG A 857 35.49 -9.98 -14.63
CA ARG A 857 34.68 -9.61 -13.47
C ARG A 857 35.49 -8.86 -12.38
N ALA A 858 36.69 -9.33 -12.06
CA ALA A 858 37.53 -8.70 -11.04
C ALA A 858 37.95 -7.27 -11.44
N GLU A 859 38.31 -7.08 -12.71
CA GLU A 859 38.72 -5.78 -13.24
C GLU A 859 37.54 -4.80 -13.35
N VAL A 860 36.37 -5.27 -13.81
CA VAL A 860 35.13 -4.49 -13.82
C VAL A 860 34.75 -4.03 -12.40
N ALA A 861 34.84 -4.94 -11.42
CA ALA A 861 34.58 -4.62 -10.03
C ALA A 861 35.59 -3.61 -9.45
N ARG A 862 36.87 -3.71 -9.85
CA ARG A 862 37.90 -2.73 -9.48
C ARG A 862 37.59 -1.34 -10.05
N LYS A 863 37.12 -1.23 -11.29
CA LYS A 863 36.71 0.07 -11.87
C LYS A 863 35.52 0.69 -11.16
N LEU A 864 34.53 -0.10 -10.74
CA LEU A 864 33.43 0.39 -9.90
C LEU A 864 33.96 0.92 -8.57
N HIS A 865 34.81 0.14 -7.88
CA HIS A 865 35.46 0.55 -6.65
C HIS A 865 36.19 1.88 -6.82
N ASP A 866 37.05 1.99 -7.84
CA ASP A 866 37.85 3.19 -8.08
C ASP A 866 36.98 4.39 -8.45
N SER A 867 35.89 4.19 -9.21
CA SER A 867 34.91 5.25 -9.50
C SER A 867 34.32 5.84 -8.22
N ILE A 868 33.94 4.99 -7.27
CA ILE A 868 33.39 5.42 -5.97
C ILE A 868 34.47 6.12 -5.14
N VAL A 869 35.66 5.52 -5.01
CA VAL A 869 36.75 6.06 -4.17
C VAL A 869 37.29 7.38 -4.72
N ASN A 870 37.52 7.49 -6.02
CA ASN A 870 38.07 8.69 -6.66
C ASN A 870 37.09 9.87 -6.62
N ARG A 871 35.78 9.61 -6.48
CA ARG A 871 34.76 10.62 -6.23
C ARG A 871 34.59 10.97 -4.75
N GLY A 872 35.53 10.59 -3.89
CA GLY A 872 35.45 10.88 -2.45
C GLY A 872 34.60 9.88 -1.67
N ARG A 873 34.51 8.63 -2.13
CA ARG A 873 33.67 7.55 -1.58
C ARG A 873 32.18 7.89 -1.67
N LEU A 874 31.74 8.25 -2.88
CA LEU A 874 30.37 8.63 -3.17
C LEU A 874 29.70 7.64 -4.13
N LEU A 875 28.48 7.23 -3.78
CA LEU A 875 27.57 6.63 -4.74
C LEU A 875 26.99 7.72 -5.63
N THR A 876 26.80 7.42 -6.92
CA THR A 876 26.06 8.29 -7.85
C THR A 876 24.78 7.66 -8.38
N THR A 877 24.38 6.54 -7.77
CA THR A 877 23.25 5.71 -8.17
C THR A 877 21.89 6.33 -7.84
N GLY A 878 20.92 6.05 -8.72
CA GLY A 878 19.50 6.26 -8.52
C GLY A 878 18.79 4.99 -8.03
N PHE A 879 17.52 4.85 -8.39
CA PHE A 879 16.66 3.78 -7.89
C PHE A 879 17.13 2.37 -8.27
N LEU A 880 17.67 2.17 -9.47
CA LEU A 880 18.01 0.83 -9.97
C LEU A 880 19.42 0.38 -9.54
N GLY A 881 20.36 1.32 -9.39
CA GLY A 881 21.71 1.01 -8.93
C GLY A 881 21.82 0.83 -7.41
N THR A 882 21.11 1.66 -6.64
CA THR A 882 21.26 1.73 -5.18
C THR A 882 21.01 0.40 -4.44
N PRO A 883 19.94 -0.36 -4.72
CA PRO A 883 19.60 -1.59 -3.98
C PRO A 883 20.67 -2.68 -4.06
N HIS A 884 21.43 -2.72 -5.15
CA HIS A 884 22.42 -3.76 -5.43
C HIS A 884 23.86 -3.33 -5.19
N SER A 885 24.10 -2.03 -5.02
CA SER A 885 25.44 -1.43 -4.86
C SER A 885 26.27 -2.14 -3.79
N LEU A 886 25.71 -2.34 -2.60
CA LEU A 886 26.42 -2.94 -1.46
C LEU A 886 26.64 -4.44 -1.62
N ASP A 887 25.69 -5.18 -2.22
CA ASP A 887 25.87 -6.60 -2.55
C ASP A 887 27.05 -6.77 -3.51
N VAL A 888 27.09 -5.97 -4.59
CA VAL A 888 28.16 -6.04 -5.59
C VAL A 888 29.53 -5.72 -4.99
N LEU A 889 29.63 -4.70 -4.14
CA LEU A 889 30.88 -4.38 -3.45
C LEU A 889 31.33 -5.52 -2.52
N ALA A 890 30.40 -6.06 -1.72
CA ALA A 890 30.69 -7.14 -0.79
C ALA A 890 31.14 -8.43 -1.50
N ASP A 891 30.42 -8.82 -2.56
CA ASP A 891 30.69 -10.05 -3.30
C ASP A 891 31.99 -10.00 -4.12
N ASN A 892 32.58 -8.82 -4.30
CA ASN A 892 33.86 -8.63 -4.98
C ASN A 892 34.99 -8.15 -4.05
N GLY A 893 34.86 -8.37 -2.74
CA GLY A 893 35.95 -8.18 -1.78
C GLY A 893 36.12 -6.76 -1.24
N TYR A 894 35.22 -5.83 -1.55
CA TYR A 894 35.28 -4.42 -1.12
C TYR A 894 34.44 -4.15 0.14
N ALA A 895 34.49 -5.08 1.12
CA ALA A 895 33.71 -5.01 2.36
C ALA A 895 33.94 -3.72 3.18
N ALA A 896 35.15 -3.17 3.18
CA ALA A 896 35.44 -1.92 3.88
C ALA A 896 34.66 -0.74 3.29
N LEU A 897 34.54 -0.68 1.96
CA LEU A 897 33.83 0.39 1.25
C LEU A 897 32.32 0.34 1.52
N VAL A 898 31.74 -0.85 1.73
CA VAL A 898 30.34 -1.01 2.16
C VAL A 898 30.05 -0.18 3.41
N TYR A 899 30.91 -0.29 4.43
CA TYR A 899 30.74 0.45 5.67
C TYR A 899 31.15 1.92 5.54
N ASP A 900 32.10 2.26 4.69
CA ASP A 900 32.39 3.67 4.37
C ASP A 900 31.13 4.38 3.83
N LEU A 901 30.36 3.72 2.97
CA LEU A 901 29.13 4.25 2.40
C LEU A 901 27.96 4.27 3.41
N LEU A 902 27.74 3.18 4.16
CA LEU A 902 26.66 3.09 5.15
C LEU A 902 26.82 4.05 6.34
N LEU A 903 28.05 4.37 6.71
CA LEU A 903 28.36 5.23 7.87
C LEU A 903 28.60 6.69 7.48
N ARG A 904 28.63 7.00 6.17
CA ARG A 904 28.75 8.37 5.68
C ARG A 904 27.56 9.23 6.14
N THR A 905 27.85 10.45 6.58
CA THR A 905 26.86 11.45 7.03
C THR A 905 26.82 12.72 6.18
N GLU A 906 27.82 12.92 5.33
CA GLU A 906 27.84 14.02 4.36
C GLU A 906 26.97 13.70 3.15
N TYR A 907 26.45 14.74 2.49
CA TYR A 907 25.74 14.59 1.24
C TYR A 907 26.66 14.01 0.14
N PRO A 908 26.13 13.17 -0.77
CA PRO A 908 24.89 12.39 -0.66
C PRO A 908 25.11 11.10 0.15
N SER A 909 24.21 10.80 1.09
CA SER A 909 24.22 9.54 1.84
C SER A 909 22.91 9.31 2.60
N TRP A 910 22.68 8.07 3.05
CA TRP A 910 21.59 7.80 4.00
C TRP A 910 21.80 8.48 5.35
N GLY A 911 23.05 8.54 5.82
CA GLY A 911 23.37 9.23 7.07
C GLY A 911 23.11 10.73 6.98
N TYR A 912 23.23 11.35 5.81
CA TYR A 912 22.83 12.74 5.59
C TYR A 912 21.36 12.97 5.91
N MET A 913 20.45 12.11 5.42
CA MET A 913 19.01 12.19 5.74
C MET A 913 18.78 12.10 7.25
N VAL A 914 19.44 11.14 7.91
CA VAL A 914 19.35 10.95 9.38
C VAL A 914 19.85 12.20 10.11
N MET A 915 20.98 12.77 9.71
CA MET A 915 21.54 13.98 10.33
C MET A 915 20.67 15.23 10.11
N LYS A 916 19.85 15.25 9.05
CA LYS A 916 18.85 16.29 8.79
C LYS A 916 17.53 16.06 9.54
N GLY A 917 17.43 15.02 10.36
CA GLY A 917 16.26 14.74 11.18
C GLY A 917 15.13 14.02 10.44
N ALA A 918 15.44 13.35 9.33
CA ALA A 918 14.50 12.48 8.64
C ALA A 918 14.01 11.36 9.57
N THR A 919 12.70 11.11 9.56
CA THR A 919 12.05 10.01 10.29
C THR A 919 11.47 8.95 9.36
N THR A 920 11.67 9.14 8.06
CA THR A 920 11.24 8.36 6.90
C THR A 920 12.35 8.49 5.86
N THR A 921 12.44 7.57 4.90
CA THR A 921 13.35 7.76 3.76
C THR A 921 12.76 8.77 2.79
N TRP A 922 13.60 9.58 2.16
CA TRP A 922 13.17 10.62 1.21
C TRP A 922 13.17 10.09 -0.22
N GLU A 923 12.43 10.76 -1.12
CA GLU A 923 12.45 10.48 -2.56
C GLU A 923 13.82 10.81 -3.15
N ARG A 924 14.39 11.96 -2.78
CA ARG A 924 15.69 12.44 -3.24
C ARG A 924 16.75 12.34 -2.16
N TRP A 925 18.00 12.11 -2.58
CA TRP A 925 19.18 12.19 -1.71
C TRP A 925 19.32 13.56 -1.02
N ASN A 926 18.88 14.63 -1.68
CA ASN A 926 18.90 16.02 -1.21
C ASN A 926 17.50 16.57 -0.90
N GLY A 927 16.59 15.77 -0.33
CA GLY A 927 15.21 16.18 -0.09
C GLY A 927 15.05 17.57 0.57
N ASP A 928 15.95 17.99 1.44
CA ASP A 928 15.91 19.31 2.08
C ASP A 928 16.20 20.52 1.16
N ALA A 929 16.82 20.29 0.00
CA ALA A 929 17.19 21.34 -0.96
C ALA A 929 16.78 21.02 -2.41
N GLY A 930 16.09 19.90 -2.63
CA GLY A 930 15.64 19.45 -3.95
C GLY A 930 14.48 20.27 -4.51
N ASP A 931 14.21 20.09 -5.80
CA ASP A 931 13.09 20.74 -6.48
C ASP A 931 11.75 20.30 -5.88
N ILE A 932 11.06 21.25 -5.24
CA ILE A 932 9.79 21.05 -4.53
C ILE A 932 8.66 20.51 -5.42
N SER A 933 8.76 20.65 -6.74
CA SER A 933 7.76 20.13 -7.69
C SER A 933 7.66 18.60 -7.69
N MET A 934 8.69 17.89 -7.21
CA MET A 934 8.71 16.44 -7.06
C MET A 934 9.70 16.09 -5.94
N ASN A 935 9.27 16.24 -4.69
CA ASN A 935 10.12 16.12 -3.51
C ASN A 935 9.36 15.60 -2.28
N SER A 936 9.10 14.30 -2.27
CA SER A 936 8.52 13.60 -1.13
C SER A 936 9.54 13.36 -0.02
N PHE A 937 9.14 13.62 1.23
CA PHE A 937 9.93 13.26 2.41
C PHE A 937 9.55 11.87 2.96
N ASN A 938 8.77 11.09 2.21
CA ASN A 938 8.31 9.76 2.60
C ASN A 938 8.18 8.82 1.40
N HIS A 939 9.33 8.30 0.95
CA HIS A 939 9.48 7.42 -0.21
C HIS A 939 10.35 6.23 0.19
N TYR A 940 9.91 5.00 -0.06
CA TYR A 940 10.64 3.82 0.45
C TYR A 940 11.81 3.35 -0.44
N ALA A 941 11.91 3.83 -1.69
CA ALA A 941 12.88 3.31 -2.67
C ALA A 941 14.34 3.33 -2.18
N LEU A 942 14.81 4.48 -1.65
CA LEU A 942 16.17 4.59 -1.09
C LEU A 942 16.35 3.80 0.23
N GLY A 943 15.26 3.35 0.85
CA GLY A 943 15.26 2.41 1.97
C GLY A 943 15.49 0.95 1.57
N ALA A 944 15.51 0.61 0.28
CA ALA A 944 15.71 -0.76 -0.23
C ALA A 944 16.98 -1.44 0.30
N VAL A 945 18.01 -0.65 0.62
CA VAL A 945 19.29 -1.11 1.20
C VAL A 945 19.10 -1.91 2.51
N ILE A 946 17.97 -1.74 3.20
CA ILE A 946 17.68 -2.49 4.43
C ILE A 946 17.59 -3.99 4.22
N GLY A 947 17.18 -4.46 3.04
CA GLY A 947 17.27 -5.88 2.71
C GLY A 947 18.71 -6.39 2.90
N PHE A 948 19.68 -5.66 2.35
CA PHE A 948 21.11 -5.98 2.49
C PHE A 948 21.55 -5.99 3.95
N VAL A 949 21.06 -5.04 4.76
CA VAL A 949 21.37 -4.99 6.19
C VAL A 949 20.87 -6.23 6.91
N TYR A 950 19.67 -6.74 6.61
CA TYR A 950 19.19 -8.01 7.18
C TYR A 950 20.06 -9.21 6.75
N ARG A 951 20.32 -9.35 5.45
CA ARG A 951 21.06 -10.51 4.91
C ARG A 951 22.52 -10.52 5.28
N ARG A 952 23.21 -9.40 5.06
CA ARG A 952 24.67 -9.30 5.01
C ARG A 952 25.27 -8.59 6.20
N ILE A 953 24.48 -7.95 7.07
CA ILE A 953 24.98 -7.37 8.32
C ILE A 953 24.41 -8.13 9.52
N ALA A 954 23.09 -8.30 9.62
CA ALA A 954 22.48 -9.11 10.66
C ALA A 954 22.70 -10.62 10.43
N GLY A 955 22.95 -11.05 9.19
CA GLY A 955 23.29 -12.42 8.86
C GLY A 955 22.09 -13.36 8.74
N ILE A 956 20.97 -12.88 8.18
CA ILE A 956 19.79 -13.72 7.87
C ILE A 956 19.58 -13.71 6.36
N ASP A 957 20.29 -14.59 5.65
CA ASP A 957 20.31 -14.66 4.18
C ASP A 957 19.70 -15.99 3.70
N PRO A 958 18.58 -15.99 2.95
CA PRO A 958 17.96 -17.25 2.50
C PRO A 958 18.86 -17.99 1.51
N ILE A 959 19.00 -19.31 1.68
CA ILE A 959 19.62 -20.21 0.69
C ILE A 959 18.52 -20.93 -0.10
N GLU A 960 17.45 -21.34 0.60
CA GLU A 960 16.28 -21.98 0.03
C GLU A 960 15.02 -21.16 0.33
N PRO A 961 14.00 -21.20 -0.58
CA PRO A 961 12.74 -20.52 -0.37
C PRO A 961 12.09 -20.84 0.98
N GLY A 962 11.47 -19.83 1.60
CA GLY A 962 10.82 -19.99 2.91
C GLY A 962 11.79 -20.23 4.08
N PHE A 963 13.09 -20.01 3.88
CA PHE A 963 14.14 -20.26 4.86
C PHE A 963 14.16 -21.70 5.40
N ARG A 964 13.93 -22.70 4.54
CA ARG A 964 14.25 -24.10 4.88
C ARG A 964 15.73 -24.26 5.20
N ARG A 965 16.56 -23.56 4.42
CA ARG A 965 17.98 -23.36 4.67
C ARG A 965 18.32 -21.89 4.54
N PHE A 966 19.13 -21.38 5.46
CA PHE A 966 19.61 -19.99 5.44
C PHE A 966 21.09 -19.91 5.80
N ARG A 967 21.69 -18.74 5.58
CA ARG A 967 23.10 -18.44 5.81
C ARG A 967 23.23 -17.36 6.88
N PHE A 968 24.13 -17.61 7.83
CA PHE A 968 24.73 -16.58 8.66
C PHE A 968 26.14 -16.29 8.14
N ASN A 969 26.28 -15.22 7.37
CA ASN A 969 27.58 -14.74 6.88
C ASN A 969 27.64 -13.21 6.91
N PRO A 970 27.69 -12.59 8.11
CA PRO A 970 27.73 -11.15 8.22
C PRO A 970 29.09 -10.60 7.76
N ILE A 971 29.05 -9.45 7.08
CA ILE A 971 30.21 -8.61 6.82
C ILE A 971 30.52 -7.89 8.13
N LEU A 972 31.64 -8.24 8.74
CA LEU A 972 32.02 -7.75 10.06
C LEU A 972 32.87 -6.49 9.94
N ASP A 973 32.56 -5.47 10.75
CA ASP A 973 33.36 -4.24 10.85
C ASP A 973 33.36 -3.75 12.31
N ARG A 974 34.55 -3.35 12.79
CA ARG A 974 34.76 -2.92 14.17
C ARG A 974 34.05 -1.60 14.50
N ARG A 975 33.74 -0.77 13.51
CA ARG A 975 33.05 0.52 13.68
C ARG A 975 31.62 0.38 14.22
N ILE A 976 30.97 -0.76 13.97
CA ILE A 976 29.60 -1.00 14.47
C ILE A 976 29.57 -1.90 15.71
N GLY A 977 30.61 -2.72 15.93
CA GLY A 977 30.82 -3.53 17.14
C GLY A 977 29.82 -4.66 17.40
N SER A 978 28.58 -4.56 16.92
CA SER A 978 27.53 -5.55 17.11
C SER A 978 26.41 -5.43 16.07
N GLY A 979 25.72 -6.53 15.80
CA GLY A 979 24.58 -6.57 14.90
C GLY A 979 23.74 -7.83 15.07
N GLY A 980 22.52 -7.83 14.54
CA GLY A 980 21.64 -8.99 14.60
C GLY A 980 20.20 -8.66 14.26
N ALA A 981 19.36 -9.68 14.18
CA ALA A 981 17.95 -9.53 13.94
C ALA A 981 17.11 -10.64 14.58
N GLN A 982 15.82 -10.41 14.72
CA GLN A 982 14.81 -11.46 14.82
C GLN A 982 13.94 -11.38 13.57
N TYR A 983 13.72 -12.52 12.92
CA TYR A 983 12.88 -12.62 11.74
C TYR A 983 11.91 -13.80 11.86
N ASP A 984 10.62 -13.51 11.80
CA ASP A 984 9.55 -14.51 11.84
C ASP A 984 9.29 -15.05 10.41
N ALA A 985 10.07 -16.06 10.01
CA ALA A 985 9.92 -16.73 8.73
C ALA A 985 8.70 -17.67 8.73
N VAL A 986 8.25 -18.09 7.53
CA VAL A 986 7.21 -19.14 7.40
C VAL A 986 7.62 -20.44 8.11
N SER A 987 8.92 -20.74 8.14
CA SER A 987 9.49 -21.91 8.80
C SER A 987 9.68 -21.75 10.32
N GLY A 988 9.51 -20.54 10.86
CA GLY A 988 9.66 -20.22 12.28
C GLY A 988 10.63 -19.05 12.53
N ARG A 989 10.82 -18.70 13.81
CA ARG A 989 11.63 -17.54 14.19
C ARG A 989 13.13 -17.81 14.09
N ILE A 990 13.80 -17.08 13.20
CA ILE A 990 15.26 -17.02 13.10
C ILE A 990 15.74 -15.85 13.97
N SER A 991 16.79 -16.06 14.77
CA SER A 991 17.42 -14.98 15.54
C SER A 991 18.93 -15.00 15.43
N THR A 992 19.51 -13.84 15.20
CA THR A 992 20.96 -13.60 15.22
C THR A 992 21.26 -12.44 16.18
N ASP A 993 22.37 -12.55 16.91
CA ASP A 993 22.87 -11.50 17.79
C ASP A 993 24.38 -11.70 17.95
N TRP A 994 25.17 -10.87 17.27
CA TRP A 994 26.61 -10.99 17.23
C TRP A 994 27.31 -9.74 17.77
N THR A 995 28.48 -9.95 18.36
CA THR A 995 29.38 -8.88 18.83
C THR A 995 30.79 -9.14 18.33
N LEU A 996 31.48 -8.09 17.89
CA LEU A 996 32.88 -8.08 17.52
C LEU A 996 33.61 -7.04 18.39
N LYS A 997 34.53 -7.51 19.22
CA LYS A 997 35.37 -6.64 20.05
C LYS A 997 36.59 -6.12 19.28
N ALA A 998 37.20 -5.05 19.79
CA ALA A 998 38.39 -4.44 19.22
C ALA A 998 39.59 -5.40 19.17
N ASP A 999 39.70 -6.32 20.13
CA ASP A 999 40.74 -7.34 20.21
C ASP A 999 40.52 -8.53 19.26
N GLY A 1000 39.44 -8.53 18.47
CA GLY A 1000 39.11 -9.59 17.53
C GLY A 1000 38.22 -10.70 18.09
N GLN A 1001 37.89 -10.68 19.39
CA GLN A 1001 36.93 -11.64 19.95
C GLN A 1001 35.56 -11.47 19.28
N PHE A 1002 35.02 -12.57 18.76
CA PHE A 1002 33.70 -12.61 18.15
C PHE A 1002 32.77 -13.52 18.95
N LYS A 1003 31.52 -13.08 19.13
CA LYS A 1003 30.45 -13.91 19.71
C LYS A 1003 29.22 -13.86 18.84
N LEU A 1004 28.48 -14.95 18.81
CA LEU A 1004 27.20 -15.08 18.11
C LEU A 1004 26.23 -15.91 18.95
N LYS A 1005 25.06 -15.36 19.25
CA LYS A 1005 23.87 -16.12 19.62
C LYS A 1005 23.01 -16.33 18.38
N LEU A 1006 22.74 -17.60 18.06
CA LEU A 1006 21.97 -18.01 16.88
C LEU A 1006 20.83 -18.93 17.31
N SER A 1007 19.61 -18.64 16.85
CA SER A 1007 18.45 -19.53 16.94
C SER A 1007 18.07 -20.00 15.55
N VAL A 1008 18.10 -21.31 15.33
CA VAL A 1008 17.70 -22.00 14.10
C VAL A 1008 16.35 -22.68 14.36
N PRO A 1009 15.25 -22.31 13.66
CA PRO A 1009 13.93 -22.94 13.85
C PRO A 1009 13.96 -24.46 13.69
N SER A 1010 13.03 -25.15 14.37
CA SER A 1010 12.81 -26.59 14.12
C SER A 1010 12.49 -26.83 12.65
N ASN A 1011 12.94 -27.96 12.13
CA ASN A 1011 12.77 -28.33 10.72
C ASN A 1011 13.52 -27.44 9.70
N THR A 1012 14.54 -26.68 10.12
CA THR A 1012 15.38 -25.84 9.24
C THR A 1012 16.88 -26.09 9.45
N ARG A 1013 17.72 -25.53 8.57
CA ARG A 1013 19.20 -25.59 8.69
C ARG A 1013 19.84 -24.23 8.45
N ALA A 1014 20.97 -24.00 9.10
CA ALA A 1014 21.79 -22.81 8.91
C ALA A 1014 23.22 -23.16 8.46
N GLU A 1015 23.68 -22.50 7.41
CA GLU A 1015 25.10 -22.45 7.04
C GLU A 1015 25.74 -21.26 7.76
N VAL A 1016 26.66 -21.52 8.70
CA VAL A 1016 27.22 -20.50 9.60
C VAL A 1016 28.70 -20.26 9.28
N HIS A 1017 29.05 -19.02 8.95
CA HIS A 1017 30.41 -18.58 8.63
C HIS A 1017 31.03 -17.85 9.83
N LEU A 1018 31.94 -18.51 10.55
CA LEU A 1018 32.62 -17.97 11.72
C LEU A 1018 34.00 -17.42 11.35
N PRO A 1019 34.43 -16.27 11.92
CA PRO A 1019 35.71 -15.62 11.57
C PRO A 1019 36.92 -16.33 12.21
N ALA A 1020 37.14 -17.59 11.86
CA ALA A 1020 38.25 -18.42 12.31
C ALA A 1020 38.70 -19.35 11.17
N THR A 1021 39.99 -19.70 11.14
CA THR A 1021 40.52 -20.72 10.23
C THR A 1021 40.78 -22.04 10.93
N ASN A 1022 41.04 -22.03 12.24
CA ASN A 1022 41.21 -23.25 13.03
C ASN A 1022 39.97 -23.57 13.85
N ARG A 1023 39.60 -24.85 13.88
CA ARG A 1023 38.45 -25.35 14.63
C ARG A 1023 38.60 -25.16 16.15
N THR A 1024 39.84 -25.21 16.64
CA THR A 1024 40.19 -25.09 18.07
C THR A 1024 39.88 -23.73 18.66
N ASP A 1025 39.79 -22.71 17.81
CA ASP A 1025 39.58 -21.31 18.19
C ASP A 1025 38.09 -21.02 18.43
N ILE A 1026 37.23 -21.98 18.08
CA ILE A 1026 35.78 -21.88 18.16
C ILE A 1026 35.25 -22.69 19.34
N ARG A 1027 34.47 -22.01 20.19
CA ARG A 1027 33.64 -22.63 21.22
C ARG A 1027 32.18 -22.62 20.81
N GLU A 1028 31.51 -23.74 20.99
CA GLU A 1028 30.06 -23.96 20.83
C GLU A 1028 29.47 -24.21 22.22
N ASN A 1029 28.61 -23.32 22.72
CA ASN A 1029 28.01 -23.39 24.06
C ASN A 1029 29.07 -23.62 25.16
N ALA A 1030 30.15 -22.83 25.10
CA ALA A 1030 31.34 -22.92 25.97
C ALA A 1030 32.15 -24.24 25.88
N LYS A 1031 31.87 -25.12 24.91
CA LYS A 1031 32.60 -26.38 24.66
C LYS A 1031 33.35 -26.31 23.32
N PRO A 1032 34.35 -27.19 23.06
CA PRO A 1032 34.91 -27.31 21.71
C PRO A 1032 33.83 -27.53 20.66
N LEU A 1033 33.98 -26.95 19.47
CA LEU A 1033 33.04 -27.12 18.36
C LEU A 1033 32.88 -28.61 18.00
N THR A 1034 31.63 -29.09 17.93
CA THR A 1034 31.28 -30.48 17.57
C THR A 1034 30.55 -30.60 16.23
N LEU A 1035 29.95 -29.50 15.75
CA LEU A 1035 29.27 -29.44 14.45
C LEU A 1035 30.18 -29.78 13.26
N GLN A 1036 29.59 -30.32 12.20
CA GLN A 1036 30.29 -30.64 10.96
C GLN A 1036 30.84 -29.36 10.32
N SER A 1037 32.14 -29.38 9.98
CA SER A 1037 32.75 -28.35 9.13
C SER A 1037 32.47 -28.66 7.67
N LEU A 1038 32.09 -27.63 6.92
CA LEU A 1038 31.93 -27.64 5.47
C LEU A 1038 33.19 -27.12 4.75
N GLY A 1039 34.24 -26.78 5.50
CA GLY A 1039 35.51 -26.25 4.99
C GLY A 1039 35.77 -24.79 5.39
N ILE A 1040 36.82 -24.22 4.78
CA ILE A 1040 37.19 -22.80 4.93
C ILE A 1040 36.84 -22.06 3.64
N VAL A 1041 36.08 -20.97 3.76
CA VAL A 1041 35.73 -20.09 2.64
C VAL A 1041 36.10 -18.66 3.02
N ASN A 1042 36.92 -17.99 2.21
CA ASN A 1042 37.39 -16.61 2.45
C ASN A 1042 37.93 -16.38 3.86
N GLY A 1043 38.74 -17.33 4.37
CA GLY A 1043 39.35 -17.26 5.70
C GLY A 1043 38.37 -17.48 6.86
N ARG A 1044 37.16 -17.98 6.58
CA ARG A 1044 36.12 -18.27 7.58
C ARG A 1044 35.78 -19.75 7.62
N MET A 1045 35.62 -20.28 8.83
CA MET A 1045 35.14 -21.63 9.07
C MET A 1045 33.64 -21.68 8.76
N VAL A 1046 33.27 -22.53 7.82
CA VAL A 1046 31.87 -22.79 7.48
C VAL A 1046 31.41 -24.06 8.18
N ILE A 1047 30.27 -23.98 8.88
CA ILE A 1047 29.66 -25.12 9.57
C ILE A 1047 28.18 -25.23 9.22
N GLU A 1048 27.63 -26.44 9.31
CA GLU A 1048 26.18 -26.64 9.26
C GLU A 1048 25.61 -26.76 10.68
N ALA A 1049 24.66 -25.90 11.01
CA ALA A 1049 23.89 -25.95 12.25
C ALA A 1049 22.45 -26.40 11.95
N GLY A 1050 22.01 -27.51 12.56
CA GLY A 1050 20.60 -27.91 12.55
C GLY A 1050 19.76 -27.06 13.51
N PRO A 1051 18.50 -27.41 13.76
CA PRO A 1051 17.62 -26.66 14.65
C PRO A 1051 18.13 -26.53 16.08
N GLY A 1052 17.90 -25.38 16.70
CA GLY A 1052 18.17 -25.12 18.12
C GLY A 1052 18.87 -23.78 18.37
N ASP A 1053 19.17 -23.56 19.64
CA ASP A 1053 19.90 -22.38 20.12
C ASP A 1053 21.41 -22.67 20.23
N TYR A 1054 22.23 -21.72 19.79
CA TYR A 1054 23.68 -21.80 19.74
C TYR A 1054 24.31 -20.52 20.30
N ASP A 1055 25.35 -20.68 21.12
CA ASP A 1055 26.30 -19.62 21.50
C ASP A 1055 27.68 -19.97 20.95
N PHE A 1056 28.13 -19.25 19.93
CA PHE A 1056 29.47 -19.39 19.36
C PHE A 1056 30.37 -18.29 19.89
N ALA A 1057 31.57 -18.66 20.31
CA ALA A 1057 32.65 -17.72 20.61
C ALA A 1057 33.90 -18.08 19.82
N VAL A 1058 34.50 -17.08 19.19
CA VAL A 1058 35.80 -17.19 18.52
C VAL A 1058 36.81 -16.37 19.30
N MET A 1059 37.86 -17.05 19.76
CA MET A 1059 38.99 -16.42 20.44
C MET A 1059 40.14 -16.33 19.41
N PRO A 1060 40.60 -15.13 19.05
CA PRO A 1060 41.64 -14.93 18.04
C PRO A 1060 43.02 -15.44 18.47
#